data_AF-A0A9D6TWD5-F1
#
_entry.id   AF-A0A9D6TWD5-F1
#
_cell.length_a   1.000
_cell.length_b   1.000
_cell.length_c   1.000
_cell.angle_alpha   90.00
_cell.angle_beta   90.00
_cell.angle_gamma   90.00
#
_symmetry.space_group_name_H-M   'P 1'
#
loop_
_entity.id
_entity.type
_entity.pdbx_description
1 polymer ?
#
loop_
_entity_poly.entity_id
_entity_poly.type
_entity_poly.pdbx_seq_one_letter_code
_entity_poly.pdbx_strand_id
1 'polypeptide(L)'
;MLRFRRPACALLLLLLTFWPSLVFGQATKAGVVTTLEGNVTVARGAVPRPVALKFKDDVFLQDRITTGDKSIARLLLGGAAVVTVRERSVLTITEVPGRSTVNLDSGKIGLAVAREKLRPGEVIEIRTANAVAGVRGTVVVAEVTRASAQLGGAVPAVVTTFYVLRGAIEALQLDPATQQVVTQAVTVGVRQAFTVAGSAAARLETFTPAREAEIRSGLQPQQGPQHKETQNQDQVVVQAVQTAVALVTTLLSTVGDGGTTQTTGGTTDTAGTTGTGGTTDIGGTTTTDTPITPISTGGAEQLIAETTVQISGFKFFPTGERLKTFTGVTTSTSSLPAVEITSATVTQEAGDNLIQVDPGASVALAGPLLDVTDSLVVAGSSVVDILGSLSSSSTAPLLSFDPTTVIAPGDFIRIDAGGSLALAGPLLSDVGGTLVAGDDFVEVLGALSSTSLAPLIQLNGSAVSVGGGFLTVGPGATVNLAGPLLAATSATLTVAGSAFLELAGASLTVGGPILDLTNTALDLGAVPVARLTGGSTLLNTAGPAIRLNGGSLTADALASTDGSGNVVTLTGTALDLTNATVTVRTLIDSPAGGGDLVQVLRALNEPAIRMSSSALTITGGTPVVTLGVEAGAPPAETGVVLVATGTTASPSTFTLTGPLLELLAIVSTATNPLVQLDHTTLTQTGVSDALVVVSPNTLTTTVAGPLLEVVDSTLTTQRSILLSTTGVLTSSTTDPFVSITGSVVTTGQNFLNIGHGFNLTLRGSLLQAVSSTLATAADQTLLALAAGGHLSTVLTTDPLLSMTGGMLTAGLHLIHVDGTGSLGAAPTSVDLAGPLLVANGGAAITAAGSIVKVEEGGLLTAASTDPLVSLTGGTHSIASLPGAVMFSLTGSATAVDPDTGLTLGTDEPLQHAGTLLNLSGATVTGQKVLRVDTALLEASLPILTLREGSTLTTSASAFDLVNGANLSSTGAELVRIDGSAFNVLSGSLVSLTGASKLTVTGNLLTLANGATLTIQNGVLLTVTQGSFATITGALVNFVGSGNTLNVTNGLVPNVFLNGIPIFKAGLTATVTVTNANPLAGLNTNGNTISINGTPLPTGATTASGSLIAVSGGGTVKVGP
;
A
#
# COMPACT_ATOMS: atom_id res chain seq x y z
N MET A 1 76.32 -7.14 9.43
CA MET A 1 76.33 -5.70 9.79
C MET A 1 75.01 -5.09 9.35
N LEU A 2 74.29 -4.50 10.32
CA LEU A 2 73.20 -3.50 10.23
C LEU A 2 71.98 -3.81 9.31
N ARG A 3 70.72 -3.53 9.66
CA ARG A 3 69.99 -3.15 10.88
C ARG A 3 68.51 -3.12 10.44
N PHE A 4 67.62 -3.68 11.26
CA PHE A 4 66.24 -3.24 11.52
C PHE A 4 65.18 -3.10 10.38
N ARG A 5 64.09 -3.86 10.60
CA ARG A 5 62.65 -3.48 10.55
C ARG A 5 61.83 -3.55 9.24
N ARG A 6 60.96 -4.58 9.27
CA ARG A 6 59.48 -4.56 9.16
C ARG A 6 58.81 -4.44 7.77
N PRO A 7 57.64 -5.10 7.62
CA PRO A 7 57.12 -5.60 6.35
C PRO A 7 56.01 -4.68 5.79
N ALA A 8 56.12 -4.31 4.52
CA ALA A 8 55.11 -3.53 3.80
C ALA A 8 54.26 -4.38 2.83
N CYS A 9 54.46 -5.71 2.77
CA CYS A 9 53.76 -6.57 1.81
C CYS A 9 52.57 -7.37 2.37
N ALA A 10 52.39 -7.43 3.69
CA ALA A 10 51.21 -8.09 4.29
C ALA A 10 50.00 -7.16 4.42
N LEU A 11 50.21 -5.84 4.37
CA LEU A 11 49.15 -4.83 4.47
C LEU A 11 48.31 -4.70 3.18
N LEU A 12 48.76 -5.28 2.07
CA LEU A 12 48.01 -5.27 0.80
C LEU A 12 47.02 -6.44 0.69
N LEU A 13 47.12 -7.45 1.56
CA LEU A 13 46.24 -8.63 1.58
C LEU A 13 45.13 -8.55 2.65
N LEU A 14 45.28 -7.70 3.68
CA LEU A 14 44.30 -7.56 4.76
C LEU A 14 43.35 -6.34 4.59
N LEU A 15 43.66 -5.42 3.67
CA LEU A 15 42.80 -4.25 3.36
C LEU A 15 41.72 -4.55 2.31
N LEU A 16 41.55 -5.82 1.92
CA LEU A 16 40.52 -6.28 0.97
C LEU A 16 39.35 -7.02 1.63
N THR A 17 39.33 -7.18 2.97
CA THR A 17 38.33 -8.01 3.67
C THR A 17 37.35 -7.26 4.59
N PHE A 18 37.36 -5.93 4.62
CA PHE A 18 36.33 -5.13 5.31
C PHE A 18 35.63 -4.20 4.31
N TRP A 19 34.50 -4.65 3.75
CA TRP A 19 33.40 -3.81 3.25
C TRP A 19 32.07 -4.59 3.30
N PRO A 20 30.93 -3.89 3.48
CA PRO A 20 29.72 -4.38 4.17
C PRO A 20 28.81 -5.25 3.30
N SER A 21 28.06 -6.17 3.93
CA SER A 21 27.09 -7.06 3.28
C SER A 21 25.69 -6.43 3.24
N LEU A 22 25.11 -6.28 2.05
CA LEU A 22 23.77 -5.76 1.79
C LEU A 22 22.68 -6.83 2.04
N VAL A 23 21.60 -6.46 2.74
CA VAL A 23 20.41 -7.30 2.99
C VAL A 23 19.51 -7.28 1.74
N PHE A 24 19.23 -8.44 1.14
CA PHE A 24 18.36 -8.60 -0.03
C PHE A 24 16.89 -8.80 0.37
N GLY A 25 15.99 -7.93 -0.08
CA GLY A 25 14.53 -8.12 0.01
C GLY A 25 14.05 -9.32 -0.81
N GLN A 26 12.91 -9.92 -0.41
CA GLN A 26 12.33 -11.07 -1.10
C GLN A 26 12.08 -10.73 -2.60
N ALA A 27 12.74 -11.48 -3.48
CA ALA A 27 12.84 -11.14 -4.89
C ALA A 27 11.46 -11.21 -5.59
N THR A 28 11.12 -10.16 -6.35
CA THR A 28 9.88 -10.07 -7.13
C THR A 28 9.76 -11.24 -8.12
N LYS A 29 8.59 -11.86 -8.22
CA LYS A 29 8.34 -13.00 -9.13
C LYS A 29 8.34 -12.55 -10.60
N ALA A 30 9.27 -13.09 -11.38
CA ALA A 30 9.41 -12.83 -12.80
C ALA A 30 8.59 -13.82 -13.67
N GLY A 31 8.38 -15.05 -13.19
CA GLY A 31 7.68 -16.07 -13.95
C GLY A 31 7.61 -17.44 -13.27
N VAL A 32 7.24 -18.46 -14.03
CA VAL A 32 7.13 -19.86 -13.56
C VAL A 32 7.74 -20.84 -14.57
N VAL A 33 8.34 -21.92 -14.08
CA VAL A 33 8.87 -23.00 -14.91
C VAL A 33 7.74 -23.90 -15.43
N THR A 34 7.60 -23.98 -16.75
CA THR A 34 6.53 -24.74 -17.43
C THR A 34 7.01 -26.03 -18.09
N THR A 35 8.33 -26.23 -18.23
CA THR A 35 8.93 -27.49 -18.71
C THR A 35 10.38 -27.54 -18.27
N LEU A 36 10.86 -28.72 -17.88
CA LEU A 36 12.24 -28.92 -17.46
C LEU A 36 12.73 -30.32 -17.85
N GLU A 37 13.84 -30.39 -18.57
CA GLU A 37 14.55 -31.64 -18.88
C GLU A 37 16.05 -31.43 -18.64
N GLY A 38 16.73 -32.44 -18.08
CA GLY A 38 18.16 -32.39 -17.77
C GLY A 38 18.50 -31.38 -16.65
N ASN A 39 19.77 -31.37 -16.25
CA ASN A 39 20.27 -30.54 -15.15
C ASN A 39 20.10 -29.04 -15.44
N VAL A 40 19.24 -28.38 -14.67
CA VAL A 40 19.05 -26.93 -14.70
C VAL A 40 19.10 -26.42 -13.28
N THR A 41 19.97 -25.45 -13.03
CA THR A 41 20.16 -24.85 -11.71
C THR A 41 19.81 -23.37 -11.76
N VAL A 42 19.25 -22.87 -10.68
CA VAL A 42 19.05 -21.44 -10.45
C VAL A 42 19.94 -20.98 -9.29
N ALA A 43 20.66 -19.88 -9.47
CA ALA A 43 21.24 -19.13 -8.37
C ALA A 43 20.33 -17.94 -8.10
N ARG A 44 19.72 -17.91 -6.92
CA ARG A 44 18.79 -16.86 -6.50
C ARG A 44 19.60 -15.64 -6.07
N GLY A 45 19.16 -14.42 -6.41
CA GLY A 45 19.90 -13.18 -6.16
C GLY A 45 20.41 -12.99 -4.71
N ALA A 46 19.71 -13.57 -3.72
CA ALA A 46 20.07 -13.51 -2.30
C ALA A 46 20.99 -14.66 -1.79
N VAL A 47 21.17 -15.74 -2.56
CA VAL A 47 21.96 -16.93 -2.14
C VAL A 47 22.81 -17.45 -3.31
N PRO A 48 24.15 -17.31 -3.28
CA PRO A 48 25.01 -17.66 -4.41
C PRO A 48 25.13 -19.16 -4.72
N ARG A 49 24.50 -20.05 -3.94
CA ARG A 49 24.63 -21.50 -4.12
C ARG A 49 23.64 -22.00 -5.18
N PRO A 50 24.08 -22.62 -6.29
CA PRO A 50 23.19 -23.13 -7.33
C PRO A 50 22.25 -24.20 -6.76
N VAL A 51 20.93 -23.99 -6.88
CA VAL A 51 19.88 -24.92 -6.46
C VAL A 51 19.26 -25.55 -7.70
N ALA A 52 18.93 -26.84 -7.65
CA ALA A 52 18.22 -27.51 -8.73
C ALA A 52 16.84 -26.88 -8.93
N LEU A 53 16.55 -26.44 -10.16
CA LEU A 53 15.25 -25.90 -10.54
C LEU A 53 14.25 -27.06 -10.70
N LYS A 54 12.99 -26.88 -10.31
CA LYS A 54 11.90 -27.88 -10.44
C LYS A 54 10.78 -27.38 -11.35
N PHE A 55 9.90 -28.30 -11.75
CA PHE A 55 8.70 -27.94 -12.50
C PHE A 55 7.73 -27.15 -11.60
N LYS A 56 7.10 -26.10 -12.15
CA LYS A 56 6.29 -25.11 -11.43
C LYS A 56 7.04 -24.28 -10.38
N ASP A 57 8.38 -24.36 -10.33
CA ASP A 57 9.14 -23.42 -9.52
C ASP A 57 8.92 -21.99 -10.03
N ASP A 58 8.77 -21.09 -9.08
CA ASP A 58 8.75 -19.67 -9.36
C ASP A 58 10.17 -19.21 -9.71
N VAL A 59 10.26 -18.34 -10.71
CA VAL A 59 11.48 -17.65 -11.12
C VAL A 59 11.34 -16.20 -10.68
N PHE A 60 12.34 -15.68 -9.98
CA PHE A 60 12.37 -14.32 -9.46
C PHE A 60 13.29 -13.43 -10.28
N LEU A 61 13.15 -12.11 -10.12
CA LEU A 61 14.10 -11.16 -10.66
C LEU A 61 15.51 -11.42 -10.08
N GLN A 62 16.51 -11.18 -10.93
CA GLN A 62 17.94 -11.47 -10.71
C GLN A 62 18.28 -12.96 -10.61
N ASP A 63 17.34 -13.87 -10.83
CA ASP A 63 17.65 -15.30 -10.91
C ASP A 63 18.56 -15.59 -12.10
N ARG A 64 19.70 -16.21 -11.80
CA ARG A 64 20.63 -16.70 -12.81
C ARG A 64 20.37 -18.18 -13.07
N ILE A 65 19.74 -18.47 -14.20
CA ILE A 65 19.39 -19.83 -14.63
C ILE A 65 20.53 -20.37 -15.52
N THR A 66 21.06 -21.52 -15.14
CA THR A 66 22.13 -22.23 -15.86
C THR A 66 21.62 -23.60 -16.29
N THR A 67 21.76 -23.92 -17.57
CA THR A 67 21.38 -25.21 -18.15
C THR A 67 22.63 -26.04 -18.47
N GLY A 68 22.65 -27.29 -18.03
CA GLY A 68 23.73 -28.26 -18.29
C GLY A 68 23.67 -28.88 -19.70
N ASP A 69 24.46 -29.93 -19.91
CA ASP A 69 24.47 -30.70 -21.16
C ASP A 69 23.18 -31.52 -21.30
N LYS A 70 22.60 -31.54 -22.51
CA LYS A 70 21.30 -32.17 -22.82
C LYS A 70 20.13 -31.63 -21.97
N SER A 71 20.24 -30.41 -21.46
CA SER A 71 19.20 -29.77 -20.67
C SER A 71 18.36 -28.77 -21.48
N ILE A 72 17.08 -28.61 -21.12
CA ILE A 72 16.20 -27.56 -21.65
C ILE A 72 15.27 -27.06 -20.54
N ALA A 73 15.06 -25.74 -20.49
CA ALA A 73 14.11 -25.11 -19.56
C ALA A 73 13.12 -24.24 -20.33
N ARG A 74 11.83 -24.29 -19.98
CA ARG A 74 10.81 -23.39 -20.53
C ARG A 74 10.16 -22.58 -19.42
N LEU A 75 10.23 -21.26 -19.53
CA LEU A 75 9.78 -20.29 -18.54
C LEU A 75 8.63 -19.48 -19.11
N LEU A 76 7.57 -19.27 -18.32
CA LEU A 76 6.50 -18.33 -18.63
C LEU A 76 6.72 -17.06 -17.80
N LEU A 77 7.13 -15.98 -18.46
CA LEU A 77 7.43 -14.68 -17.85
C LEU A 77 6.24 -13.74 -18.00
N GLY A 78 5.86 -13.06 -16.91
CA GLY A 78 4.80 -12.05 -16.88
C GLY A 78 3.44 -12.48 -17.44
N GLY A 79 3.18 -13.80 -17.60
CA GLY A 79 1.97 -14.34 -18.24
C GLY A 79 1.83 -14.09 -19.75
N ALA A 80 2.77 -13.35 -20.36
CA ALA A 80 2.70 -12.88 -21.75
C ALA A 80 3.84 -13.42 -22.66
N ALA A 81 4.93 -13.93 -22.08
CA ALA A 81 6.11 -14.36 -22.82
C ALA A 81 6.63 -15.73 -22.41
N VAL A 82 6.99 -16.54 -23.40
CA VAL A 82 7.58 -17.86 -23.20
C VAL A 82 9.05 -17.82 -23.61
N VAL A 83 9.95 -18.08 -22.66
CA VAL A 83 11.39 -18.22 -22.89
C VAL A 83 11.77 -19.69 -22.83
N THR A 84 12.38 -20.19 -23.90
CA THR A 84 12.94 -21.54 -23.96
C THR A 84 14.46 -21.45 -23.98
N VAL A 85 15.10 -22.12 -23.03
CA VAL A 85 16.54 -22.06 -22.76
C VAL A 85 17.17 -23.39 -23.18
N ARG A 86 18.06 -23.36 -24.16
CA ARG A 86 18.79 -24.54 -24.64
C ARG A 86 19.92 -24.91 -23.69
N GLU A 87 20.38 -26.16 -23.71
CA GLU A 87 21.58 -26.63 -23.03
C GLU A 87 22.77 -25.66 -23.14
N ARG A 88 23.62 -25.65 -22.10
CA ARG A 88 24.82 -24.80 -21.99
C ARG A 88 24.54 -23.31 -22.12
N SER A 89 23.35 -22.88 -21.69
CA SER A 89 22.96 -21.47 -21.64
C SER A 89 22.92 -20.96 -20.21
N VAL A 90 23.29 -19.68 -20.07
CA VAL A 90 23.19 -18.93 -18.82
C VAL A 90 22.44 -17.64 -19.09
N LEU A 91 21.33 -17.44 -18.38
CA LEU A 91 20.54 -16.21 -18.47
C LEU A 91 20.20 -15.66 -17.08
N THR A 92 20.01 -14.36 -17.01
CA THR A 92 19.56 -13.63 -15.82
C THR A 92 18.39 -12.74 -16.18
N ILE A 93 17.29 -12.80 -15.42
CA ILE A 93 16.11 -11.97 -15.67
C ILE A 93 16.19 -10.71 -14.81
N THR A 94 16.03 -9.54 -15.38
CA THR A 94 16.07 -8.25 -14.67
C THR A 94 14.91 -7.37 -15.13
N GLU A 95 14.44 -6.46 -14.29
CA GLU A 95 13.34 -5.54 -14.64
C GLU A 95 13.76 -4.09 -14.49
N VAL A 96 13.29 -3.26 -15.41
CA VAL A 96 13.34 -1.79 -15.37
C VAL A 96 11.88 -1.32 -15.53
N PRO A 97 11.42 -0.23 -14.88
CA PRO A 97 10.03 0.22 -15.01
C PRO A 97 9.57 0.30 -16.48
N GLY A 98 8.54 -0.47 -16.83
CA GLY A 98 7.98 -0.56 -18.19
C GLY A 98 8.71 -1.47 -19.19
N ARG A 99 9.79 -2.17 -18.78
CA ARG A 99 10.55 -3.12 -19.63
C ARG A 99 11.08 -4.33 -18.84
N SER A 100 10.74 -5.54 -19.27
CA SER A 100 11.36 -6.77 -18.74
C SER A 100 12.58 -7.13 -19.58
N THR A 101 13.75 -7.32 -18.96
CA THR A 101 15.02 -7.58 -19.66
C THR A 101 15.53 -8.99 -19.36
N VAL A 102 15.78 -9.78 -20.41
CA VAL A 102 16.43 -11.08 -20.35
C VAL A 102 17.90 -10.92 -20.74
N ASN A 103 18.81 -10.98 -19.77
CA ASN A 103 20.25 -10.93 -20.01
C ASN A 103 20.75 -12.33 -20.35
N LEU A 104 21.31 -12.51 -21.55
CA LEU A 104 21.88 -13.77 -22.02
C LEU A 104 23.41 -13.68 -22.05
N ASP A 105 24.07 -14.39 -21.13
CA ASP A 105 25.54 -14.39 -20.98
C ASP A 105 26.24 -15.31 -21.99
N SER A 106 25.61 -16.45 -22.29
CA SER A 106 26.08 -17.48 -23.22
C SER A 106 24.96 -18.46 -23.56
N GLY A 107 25.07 -19.12 -24.71
CA GLY A 107 24.15 -20.17 -25.14
C GLY A 107 23.05 -19.65 -26.07
N LYS A 108 21.93 -20.37 -26.14
CA LYS A 108 20.84 -20.12 -27.10
C LYS A 108 19.48 -20.12 -26.41
N ILE A 109 18.67 -19.10 -26.68
CA ILE A 109 17.29 -19.01 -26.19
C ILE A 109 16.32 -18.75 -27.34
N GLY A 110 15.10 -19.23 -27.21
CA GLY A 110 13.96 -18.82 -28.01
C GLY A 110 12.98 -18.02 -27.15
N LEU A 111 12.60 -16.83 -27.60
CA LEU A 111 11.60 -15.99 -26.94
C LEU A 111 10.39 -15.80 -27.86
N ALA A 112 9.21 -16.14 -27.35
CA ALA A 112 7.93 -15.93 -28.03
C ALA A 112 7.03 -15.06 -27.17
N VAL A 113 6.54 -13.94 -27.73
CA VAL A 113 5.77 -12.93 -27.00
C VAL A 113 4.39 -12.74 -27.62
N ALA A 114 3.34 -12.83 -26.81
CA ALA A 114 1.96 -12.57 -27.21
C ALA A 114 1.66 -11.07 -27.10
N ARG A 115 1.44 -10.39 -28.24
CA ARG A 115 1.26 -8.93 -28.29
C ARG A 115 0.04 -8.47 -27.50
N GLU A 116 -1.04 -9.25 -27.60
CA GLU A 116 -2.35 -9.03 -27.01
C GLU A 116 -2.34 -9.14 -25.47
N LYS A 117 -1.27 -9.70 -24.89
CA LYS A 117 -1.10 -9.83 -23.43
C LYS A 117 -0.17 -8.78 -22.81
N LEU A 118 0.39 -7.89 -23.63
CA LEU A 118 1.24 -6.78 -23.16
C LEU A 118 0.45 -5.48 -23.07
N ARG A 119 0.69 -4.68 -22.03
CA ARG A 119 0.12 -3.33 -21.87
C ARG A 119 0.62 -2.39 -22.99
N PRO A 120 -0.09 -1.31 -23.32
CA PRO A 120 0.41 -0.28 -24.23
C PRO A 120 1.75 0.29 -23.73
N GLY A 121 2.80 0.22 -24.55
CA GLY A 121 4.16 0.68 -24.19
C GLY A 121 5.07 -0.39 -23.59
N GLU A 122 4.54 -1.56 -23.21
CA GLU A 122 5.33 -2.66 -22.64
C GLU A 122 6.12 -3.42 -23.73
N VAL A 123 7.42 -3.63 -23.46
CA VAL A 123 8.38 -4.31 -24.35
C VAL A 123 9.28 -5.23 -23.51
N ILE A 124 9.61 -6.39 -24.06
CA ILE A 124 10.59 -7.31 -23.47
C ILE A 124 11.91 -7.15 -24.21
N GLU A 125 13.01 -6.91 -23.51
CA GLU A 125 14.34 -6.79 -24.10
C GLU A 125 15.14 -8.08 -23.94
N ILE A 126 15.87 -8.50 -24.98
CA ILE A 126 16.96 -9.47 -24.85
C ILE A 126 18.26 -8.68 -24.88
N ARG A 127 19.03 -8.71 -23.79
CA ARG A 127 20.33 -8.04 -23.69
C ARG A 127 21.45 -9.07 -23.64
N THR A 128 22.54 -8.78 -24.33
CA THR A 128 23.78 -9.55 -24.37
C THR A 128 24.96 -8.61 -24.10
N ALA A 129 26.18 -9.14 -24.04
CA ALA A 129 27.36 -8.30 -23.84
C ALA A 129 27.52 -7.18 -24.89
N ASN A 130 27.08 -7.39 -26.14
CA ASN A 130 27.35 -6.47 -27.25
C ASN A 130 26.13 -6.12 -28.12
N ALA A 131 24.93 -6.51 -27.70
CA ALA A 131 23.70 -6.13 -28.39
C ALA A 131 22.46 -6.21 -27.48
N VAL A 132 21.45 -5.39 -27.77
CA VAL A 132 20.11 -5.47 -27.16
C VAL A 132 19.03 -5.51 -28.25
N ALA A 133 17.97 -6.27 -28.02
CA ALA A 133 16.83 -6.39 -28.94
C ALA A 133 15.50 -6.18 -28.20
N GLY A 134 14.69 -5.23 -28.67
CA GLY A 134 13.31 -5.01 -28.20
C GLY A 134 12.32 -5.95 -28.89
N VAL A 135 11.53 -6.68 -28.10
CA VAL A 135 10.67 -7.78 -28.53
C VAL A 135 9.23 -7.50 -28.12
N ARG A 136 8.33 -7.37 -29.11
CA ARG A 136 6.89 -7.18 -28.88
C ARG A 136 6.07 -7.87 -29.96
N GLY A 137 5.31 -8.90 -29.58
CA GLY A 137 4.49 -9.65 -30.55
C GLY A 137 5.30 -10.47 -31.56
N THR A 138 6.49 -10.92 -31.18
CA THR A 138 7.45 -11.57 -32.07
C THR A 138 7.96 -12.90 -31.54
N VAL A 139 8.54 -13.69 -32.45
CA VAL A 139 9.27 -14.92 -32.12
C VAL A 139 10.70 -14.75 -32.59
N VAL A 140 11.64 -14.72 -31.65
CA VAL A 140 13.06 -14.47 -31.90
C VAL A 140 13.90 -15.56 -31.23
N VAL A 141 15.02 -15.93 -31.85
CA VAL A 141 16.05 -16.78 -31.25
C VAL A 141 17.31 -15.94 -31.05
N ALA A 142 17.84 -15.91 -29.84
CA ALA A 142 19.10 -15.26 -29.53
C ALA A 142 20.17 -16.31 -29.24
N GLU A 143 21.35 -16.17 -29.84
CA GLU A 143 22.49 -17.05 -29.65
C GLU A 143 23.74 -16.24 -29.34
N VAL A 144 24.42 -16.60 -28.25
CA VAL A 144 25.67 -15.98 -27.78
C VAL A 144 26.74 -17.05 -27.71
N THR A 145 27.78 -16.91 -28.53
CA THR A 145 28.94 -17.79 -28.55
C THR A 145 30.21 -16.98 -28.24
N ARG A 146 31.19 -17.62 -27.59
CA ARG A 146 32.51 -17.01 -27.34
C ARG A 146 33.52 -17.68 -28.28
N ALA A 147 34.18 -16.90 -29.13
CA ALA A 147 35.25 -17.44 -29.98
C ALA A 147 36.47 -17.78 -29.12
N SER A 148 36.92 -19.03 -29.07
CA SER A 148 38.11 -19.43 -28.31
C SER A 148 39.37 -18.72 -28.84
N ALA A 149 40.19 -18.16 -27.94
CA ALA A 149 41.47 -17.56 -28.29
C ALA A 149 42.38 -18.61 -28.95
N GLN A 150 42.75 -18.39 -30.21
CA GLN A 150 43.92 -19.05 -30.78
C GLN A 150 45.17 -18.47 -30.09
N LEU A 151 46.11 -19.36 -29.74
CA LEU A 151 47.38 -18.98 -29.10
C LEU A 151 48.08 -17.91 -29.96
N GLY A 152 48.09 -16.65 -29.50
CA GLY A 152 48.70 -15.51 -30.19
C GLY A 152 47.76 -14.52 -30.91
N GLY A 153 46.43 -14.66 -30.80
CA GLY A 153 45.44 -13.72 -31.38
C GLY A 153 44.66 -12.89 -30.35
N ALA A 154 44.11 -11.75 -30.79
CA ALA A 154 43.31 -10.82 -29.97
C ALA A 154 42.16 -11.50 -29.21
N VAL A 155 41.79 -10.90 -28.07
CA VAL A 155 40.80 -11.36 -27.08
C VAL A 155 39.56 -12.02 -27.73
N PRO A 156 39.09 -13.18 -27.23
CA PRO A 156 37.82 -13.82 -27.60
C PRO A 156 36.67 -12.83 -27.80
N ALA A 157 36.30 -12.55 -29.05
CA ALA A 157 35.13 -11.72 -29.33
C ALA A 157 33.85 -12.51 -29.02
N VAL A 158 32.96 -11.94 -28.19
CA VAL A 158 31.60 -12.45 -27.98
C VAL A 158 30.82 -12.23 -29.28
N VAL A 159 30.24 -13.29 -29.84
CA VAL A 159 29.40 -13.21 -31.03
C VAL A 159 27.95 -13.40 -30.62
N THR A 160 27.15 -12.36 -30.78
CA THR A 160 25.70 -12.38 -30.57
C THR A 160 24.99 -12.40 -31.91
N THR A 161 24.01 -13.29 -32.06
CA THR A 161 23.10 -13.29 -33.21
C THR A 161 21.64 -13.34 -32.77
N PHE A 162 20.82 -12.43 -33.30
CA PHE A 162 19.36 -12.45 -33.17
C PHE A 162 18.72 -12.91 -34.49
N TYR A 163 18.00 -14.03 -34.48
CA TYR A 163 17.25 -14.56 -35.61
C TYR A 163 15.75 -14.29 -35.42
N VAL A 164 15.14 -13.54 -36.33
CA VAL A 164 13.70 -13.24 -36.26
C VAL A 164 12.90 -14.23 -37.09
N LEU A 165 12.07 -15.03 -36.41
CA LEU A 165 11.27 -16.08 -37.04
C LEU A 165 9.83 -15.62 -37.32
N ARG A 166 9.33 -14.64 -36.55
CA ARG A 166 8.01 -14.03 -36.76
C ARG A 166 7.98 -12.60 -36.21
N GLY A 167 7.39 -11.66 -36.95
CA GLY A 167 7.34 -10.24 -36.61
C GLY A 167 8.64 -9.48 -36.95
N ALA A 168 8.92 -8.40 -36.22
CA ALA A 168 10.17 -7.66 -36.31
C ALA A 168 10.66 -7.20 -34.93
N ILE A 169 11.97 -7.10 -34.74
CA ILE A 169 12.60 -6.53 -33.54
C ILE A 169 13.34 -5.24 -33.89
N GLU A 170 13.55 -4.40 -32.89
CA GLU A 170 14.52 -3.30 -32.97
C GLU A 170 15.80 -3.73 -32.24
N ALA A 171 16.92 -3.84 -32.97
CA ALA A 171 18.21 -4.25 -32.44
C ALA A 171 19.19 -3.07 -32.38
N LEU A 172 19.93 -2.99 -31.28
CA LEU A 172 20.96 -1.98 -31.02
C LEU A 172 22.27 -2.69 -30.69
N GLN A 173 23.38 -2.21 -31.24
CA GLN A 173 24.71 -2.66 -30.85
C GLN A 173 25.17 -1.94 -29.58
N LEU A 174 25.76 -2.69 -28.66
CA LEU A 174 26.34 -2.20 -27.42
C LEU A 174 27.87 -2.31 -27.49
N ASP A 175 28.55 -1.38 -26.83
CA ASP A 175 29.98 -1.52 -26.55
C ASP A 175 30.17 -2.60 -25.48
N PRO A 176 30.93 -3.68 -25.76
CA PRO A 176 31.16 -4.75 -24.80
C PRO A 176 31.77 -4.29 -23.47
N ALA A 177 32.56 -3.20 -23.47
CA ALA A 177 33.23 -2.68 -22.29
C ALA A 177 32.38 -1.69 -21.50
N THR A 178 31.63 -0.82 -22.18
CA THR A 178 30.88 0.28 -21.52
C THR A 178 29.38 0.02 -21.40
N GLN A 179 28.85 -1.03 -22.02
CA GLN A 179 27.41 -1.35 -22.09
C GLN A 179 26.53 -0.22 -22.69
N GLN A 180 27.15 0.79 -23.30
CA GLN A 180 26.47 1.91 -23.95
C GLN A 180 26.12 1.57 -25.40
N VAL A 181 25.06 2.19 -25.90
CA VAL A 181 24.58 2.04 -27.27
C VAL A 181 25.55 2.73 -28.23
N VAL A 182 26.05 1.97 -29.21
CA VAL A 182 27.06 2.45 -30.19
C VAL A 182 26.41 2.82 -31.52
N THR A 183 25.22 2.31 -31.82
CA THR A 183 24.54 2.49 -33.12
C THR A 183 23.09 2.97 -32.94
N GLN A 184 22.51 3.54 -34.00
CA GLN A 184 21.07 3.74 -34.10
C GLN A 184 20.33 2.39 -34.17
N ALA A 185 19.06 2.36 -33.76
CA ALA A 185 18.22 1.16 -33.81
C ALA A 185 18.05 0.64 -35.24
N VAL A 186 18.29 -0.66 -35.44
CA VAL A 186 18.11 -1.36 -36.71
C VAL A 186 16.90 -2.27 -36.60
N THR A 187 15.92 -2.10 -37.49
CA THR A 187 14.78 -3.01 -37.59
C THR A 187 15.21 -4.32 -38.26
N VAL A 188 15.00 -5.44 -37.58
CA VAL A 188 15.29 -6.80 -38.08
C VAL A 188 13.95 -7.51 -38.30
N GLY A 189 13.62 -7.81 -39.55
CA GLY A 189 12.37 -8.45 -39.95
C GLY A 189 12.46 -9.97 -40.01
N VAL A 190 11.33 -10.61 -40.34
CA VAL A 190 11.23 -12.07 -40.51
C VAL A 190 12.30 -12.58 -41.48
N ARG A 191 12.95 -13.69 -41.11
CA ARG A 191 14.02 -14.34 -41.88
C ARG A 191 15.30 -13.52 -42.03
N GLN A 192 15.50 -12.58 -41.12
CA GLN A 192 16.74 -11.84 -40.98
C GLN A 192 17.45 -12.17 -39.67
N ALA A 193 18.77 -12.15 -39.72
CA ALA A 193 19.68 -12.33 -38.61
C ALA A 193 20.50 -11.06 -38.40
N PHE A 194 20.56 -10.57 -37.16
CA PHE A 194 21.43 -9.47 -36.76
C PHE A 194 22.59 -10.04 -35.95
N THR A 195 23.82 -9.92 -36.47
CA THR A 195 25.02 -10.51 -35.87
C THR A 195 26.03 -9.44 -35.49
N VAL A 196 26.54 -9.50 -34.26
CA VAL A 196 27.59 -8.61 -33.73
C VAL A 196 28.71 -9.46 -33.14
N ALA A 197 29.95 -9.24 -33.59
CA ALA A 197 31.14 -9.93 -33.10
C ALA A 197 32.08 -8.95 -32.39
N GLY A 198 32.17 -9.02 -31.06
CA GLY A 198 32.94 -8.09 -30.25
C GLY A 198 32.46 -6.66 -30.46
N SER A 199 33.36 -5.75 -30.82
CA SER A 199 33.09 -4.35 -31.18
C SER A 199 32.96 -4.11 -32.68
N ALA A 200 32.99 -5.15 -33.53
CA ALA A 200 32.81 -4.98 -34.98
C ALA A 200 31.38 -4.53 -35.31
N ALA A 201 31.22 -3.72 -36.35
CA ALA A 201 29.91 -3.22 -36.78
C ALA A 201 28.92 -4.38 -37.05
N ALA A 202 27.69 -4.21 -36.61
CA ALA A 202 26.64 -5.20 -36.78
C ALA A 202 26.37 -5.53 -38.27
N ARG A 203 26.21 -6.82 -38.57
CA ARG A 203 25.85 -7.31 -39.91
C ARG A 203 24.42 -7.84 -39.89
N LEU A 204 23.63 -7.45 -40.89
CA LEU A 204 22.33 -8.02 -41.16
C LEU A 204 22.46 -9.09 -42.27
N GLU A 205 21.95 -10.29 -42.03
CA GLU A 205 21.90 -11.37 -43.03
C GLU A 205 20.47 -11.86 -43.24
N THR A 206 20.15 -12.38 -44.42
CA THR A 206 18.88 -13.11 -44.66
C THR A 206 19.14 -14.61 -44.69
N PHE A 207 18.21 -15.41 -44.17
CA PHE A 207 18.31 -16.88 -44.17
C PHE A 207 17.12 -17.58 -44.85
N THR A 208 17.36 -18.82 -45.29
CA THR A 208 16.40 -19.66 -46.01
C THR A 208 15.45 -20.38 -45.04
N PRO A 209 14.26 -20.84 -45.48
CA PRO A 209 13.35 -21.59 -44.60
C PRO A 209 13.96 -22.92 -44.12
N ALA A 210 14.83 -23.53 -44.93
CA ALA A 210 15.56 -24.75 -44.53
C ALA A 210 16.46 -24.49 -43.31
N ARG A 211 17.08 -23.30 -43.24
CA ARG A 211 17.93 -22.89 -42.12
C ARG A 211 17.15 -22.56 -40.85
N GLU A 212 15.84 -22.30 -40.93
CA GLU A 212 14.98 -22.13 -39.74
C GLU A 212 14.92 -23.41 -38.89
N ALA A 213 14.92 -24.59 -39.51
CA ALA A 213 14.92 -25.85 -38.79
C ALA A 213 16.21 -26.03 -37.96
N GLU A 214 17.35 -25.62 -38.51
CA GLU A 214 18.64 -25.60 -37.81
C GLU A 214 18.65 -24.58 -36.67
N ILE A 215 18.10 -23.38 -36.90
CA ILE A 215 18.02 -22.32 -35.87
C ILE A 215 17.14 -22.74 -34.69
N ARG A 216 16.02 -23.44 -34.96
CA ARG A 216 15.12 -23.99 -33.92
C ARG A 216 15.64 -25.27 -33.26
N SER A 217 16.70 -25.87 -33.79
CA SER A 217 17.24 -27.13 -33.29
C SER A 217 17.71 -27.02 -31.83
N GLY A 218 17.21 -27.91 -30.98
CA GLY A 218 17.49 -27.89 -29.54
C GLY A 218 16.70 -26.85 -28.73
N LEU A 219 15.74 -26.13 -29.34
CA LEU A 219 14.76 -25.28 -28.64
C LEU A 219 13.38 -25.94 -28.55
N GLN A 220 13.30 -27.26 -28.77
CA GLN A 220 12.08 -28.05 -28.69
C GLN A 220 12.27 -29.11 -27.59
N PRO A 221 11.34 -29.24 -26.63
CA PRO A 221 11.39 -30.31 -25.63
C PRO A 221 11.24 -31.68 -26.32
N GLN A 222 11.92 -32.71 -25.82
CA GLN A 222 11.80 -34.06 -26.37
C GLN A 222 10.41 -34.63 -26.06
N GLN A 223 9.77 -35.33 -27.01
CA GLN A 223 8.43 -35.89 -26.84
C GLN A 223 8.39 -36.92 -25.69
N GLY A 224 8.04 -36.46 -24.49
CA GLY A 224 7.92 -37.22 -23.25
C GLY A 224 7.12 -36.44 -22.20
N PRO A 225 6.91 -36.98 -20.98
CA PRO A 225 6.21 -36.29 -19.90
C PRO A 225 6.86 -34.92 -19.63
N GLN A 226 6.05 -33.88 -19.40
CA GLN A 226 6.45 -32.46 -19.33
C GLN A 226 7.50 -32.11 -18.24
N HIS A 227 7.87 -33.06 -17.38
CA HIS A 227 8.89 -32.94 -16.33
C HIS A 227 9.42 -34.33 -15.95
N LYS A 228 10.72 -34.45 -15.68
CA LYS A 228 11.37 -35.64 -15.06
C LYS A 228 12.18 -35.21 -13.84
N GLU A 229 11.50 -34.94 -12.73
CA GLU A 229 12.09 -34.36 -11.51
C GLU A 229 13.19 -35.23 -10.87
N THR A 230 13.07 -36.56 -10.93
CA THR A 230 14.03 -37.50 -10.33
C THR A 230 15.43 -37.41 -10.96
N GLN A 231 15.51 -37.13 -12.27
CA GLN A 231 16.79 -37.03 -13.00
C GLN A 231 17.59 -35.78 -12.60
N ASN A 232 16.91 -34.67 -12.25
CA ASN A 232 17.57 -33.43 -11.86
C ASN A 232 18.11 -33.47 -10.44
N GLN A 233 17.41 -34.12 -9.52
CA GLN A 233 17.90 -34.27 -8.14
C GLN A 233 19.10 -35.21 -8.08
N ASP A 234 19.04 -36.38 -8.73
CA ASP A 234 20.14 -37.35 -8.73
C ASP A 234 21.41 -36.79 -9.39
N GLN A 235 21.29 -36.05 -10.50
CA GLN A 235 22.45 -35.45 -11.17
C GLN A 235 23.05 -34.27 -10.40
N VAL A 236 22.24 -33.42 -9.77
CA VAL A 236 22.75 -32.30 -8.96
C VAL A 236 23.41 -32.80 -7.67
N VAL A 237 22.89 -33.88 -7.07
CA VAL A 237 23.54 -34.54 -5.93
C VAL A 237 24.86 -35.17 -6.36
N VAL A 238 24.93 -35.88 -7.50
CA VAL A 238 26.18 -36.44 -8.02
C VAL A 238 27.19 -35.35 -8.38
N GLN A 239 26.76 -34.23 -8.96
CA GLN A 239 27.65 -33.12 -9.32
C GLN A 239 28.10 -32.32 -8.09
N ALA A 240 27.25 -32.14 -7.08
CA ALA A 240 27.63 -31.52 -5.80
C ALA A 240 28.61 -32.40 -5.01
N VAL A 241 28.41 -33.73 -5.05
CA VAL A 241 29.34 -34.70 -4.47
C VAL A 241 30.65 -34.75 -5.25
N GLN A 242 30.64 -34.72 -6.58
CA GLN A 242 31.86 -34.66 -7.40
C GLN A 242 32.61 -33.33 -7.23
N THR A 243 31.90 -32.22 -7.07
CA THR A 243 32.51 -30.90 -6.80
C THR A 243 33.08 -30.86 -5.38
N ALA A 244 32.39 -31.43 -4.39
CA ALA A 244 32.89 -31.57 -3.03
C ALA A 244 34.11 -32.52 -2.97
N VAL A 245 34.07 -33.65 -3.69
CA VAL A 245 35.20 -34.58 -3.81
C VAL A 245 36.37 -33.92 -4.54
N ALA A 246 36.15 -33.16 -5.61
CA ALA A 246 37.21 -32.43 -6.28
C ALA A 246 37.83 -31.35 -5.38
N LEU A 247 37.00 -30.60 -4.63
CA LEU A 247 37.44 -29.58 -3.68
C LEU A 247 38.21 -30.19 -2.50
N VAL A 248 37.73 -31.33 -1.99
CA VAL A 248 38.36 -32.13 -0.94
C VAL A 248 39.64 -32.81 -1.46
N THR A 249 39.72 -33.23 -2.72
CA THR A 249 40.95 -33.77 -3.33
C THR A 249 41.99 -32.67 -3.55
N THR A 250 41.59 -31.44 -3.87
CA THR A 250 42.49 -30.28 -3.86
C THR A 250 42.92 -29.88 -2.45
N LEU A 251 42.07 -29.99 -1.43
CA LEU A 251 42.43 -29.72 -0.03
C LEU A 251 43.35 -30.82 0.57
N LEU A 252 43.13 -32.08 0.19
CA LEU A 252 43.88 -33.25 0.65
C LEU A 252 45.22 -33.45 -0.09
N SER A 253 45.47 -32.70 -1.17
CA SER A 253 46.79 -32.68 -1.84
C SER A 253 47.86 -31.88 -1.07
N THR A 254 47.52 -31.29 0.09
CA THR A 254 48.45 -30.47 0.88
C THR A 254 48.84 -30.97 2.27
N VAL A 255 48.34 -32.10 2.80
CA VAL A 255 48.90 -32.65 4.04
C VAL A 255 48.82 -34.18 4.03
N GLY A 256 49.98 -34.82 4.02
CA GLY A 256 50.13 -36.26 4.14
C GLY A 256 50.04 -36.75 5.59
N ASP A 257 49.70 -38.04 5.66
CA ASP A 257 49.87 -39.03 6.73
C ASP A 257 49.11 -38.79 8.06
N GLY A 258 48.34 -39.73 8.61
CA GLY A 258 48.02 -41.11 8.21
C GLY A 258 47.23 -41.83 9.33
N GLY A 259 46.57 -42.94 8.98
CA GLY A 259 46.29 -44.05 9.91
C GLY A 259 44.90 -44.11 10.60
N THR A 260 43.94 -44.77 9.94
CA THR A 260 43.10 -45.92 10.42
C THR A 260 42.69 -45.96 11.91
N THR A 261 41.44 -46.23 12.32
CA THR A 261 40.67 -47.46 12.04
C THR A 261 39.21 -47.34 12.53
N GLN A 262 38.27 -47.60 11.61
CA GLN A 262 37.04 -48.40 11.72
C GLN A 262 36.27 -48.50 13.06
N THR A 263 35.03 -47.99 13.04
CA THR A 263 33.94 -48.33 13.95
C THR A 263 33.14 -49.55 13.45
N THR A 264 32.68 -50.36 14.40
CA THR A 264 31.50 -51.24 14.33
C THR A 264 30.96 -51.25 15.76
N GLY A 265 29.71 -51.05 16.12
CA GLY A 265 28.43 -50.98 15.42
C GLY A 265 27.35 -51.33 16.45
N GLY A 266 26.14 -50.81 16.26
CA GLY A 266 24.93 -51.23 16.98
C GLY A 266 24.72 -50.65 18.38
N THR A 267 23.54 -50.35 18.90
CA THR A 267 22.14 -50.21 18.43
C THR A 267 21.32 -50.13 19.72
N THR A 268 20.27 -49.28 19.78
CA THR A 268 19.00 -49.45 20.53
C THR A 268 19.09 -49.57 22.08
N ASP A 269 18.22 -49.05 22.92
CA ASP A 269 16.83 -48.62 22.79
C ASP A 269 16.42 -47.82 24.05
N THR A 270 15.58 -46.80 23.84
CA THR A 270 14.31 -46.51 24.53
C THR A 270 14.19 -46.48 26.08
N ALA A 271 13.98 -45.24 26.54
CA ALA A 271 12.92 -44.71 27.42
C ALA A 271 12.73 -45.20 28.87
N GLY A 272 12.36 -44.24 29.73
CA GLY A 272 11.48 -44.51 30.87
C GLY A 272 11.66 -43.67 32.13
N THR A 273 11.21 -42.41 32.08
CA THR A 273 10.41 -41.69 33.11
C THR A 273 10.72 -41.75 34.63
N THR A 274 10.92 -40.54 35.17
CA THR A 274 10.38 -39.95 36.43
C THR A 274 10.62 -40.60 37.79
N GLY A 275 11.27 -39.86 38.69
CA GLY A 275 11.25 -40.11 40.14
C GLY A 275 12.03 -39.06 40.94
N THR A 276 11.30 -38.27 41.72
CA THR A 276 11.73 -37.20 42.63
C THR A 276 12.48 -37.71 43.87
N GLY A 277 13.51 -36.97 44.28
CA GLY A 277 13.86 -36.66 45.68
C GLY A 277 14.42 -37.77 46.59
N GLY A 278 15.63 -37.54 47.13
CA GLY A 278 16.08 -38.20 48.35
C GLY A 278 17.57 -38.51 48.37
N THR A 279 18.28 -37.84 49.29
CA THR A 279 19.72 -37.88 49.49
C THR A 279 20.28 -39.28 49.79
N THR A 280 21.48 -39.58 49.30
CA THR A 280 22.46 -40.43 49.98
C THR A 280 23.85 -40.23 49.39
N ASP A 281 24.77 -39.86 50.27
CA ASP A 281 26.21 -39.85 50.13
C ASP A 281 26.75 -41.27 49.84
N ILE A 282 27.54 -41.42 48.77
CA ILE A 282 28.62 -42.42 48.65
C ILE A 282 29.74 -41.79 47.81
N GLY A 283 30.88 -41.55 48.46
CA GLY A 283 32.07 -40.98 47.83
C GLY A 283 32.86 -41.91 46.89
N GLY A 284 33.76 -41.25 46.16
CA GLY A 284 35.10 -41.78 45.89
C GLY A 284 35.34 -42.41 44.53
N THR A 285 35.65 -41.57 43.53
CA THR A 285 36.79 -41.83 42.63
C THR A 285 37.45 -40.51 42.26
N THR A 286 38.59 -40.27 42.88
CA THR A 286 39.53 -39.20 42.59
C THR A 286 40.19 -39.45 41.24
N THR A 287 39.94 -38.56 40.27
CA THR A 287 40.85 -38.33 39.14
C THR A 287 41.37 -36.91 39.24
N THR A 288 42.57 -36.79 39.79
CA THR A 288 43.54 -35.68 39.68
C THR A 288 43.00 -34.39 39.08
N ASP A 289 42.39 -33.57 39.94
CA ASP A 289 42.27 -32.12 39.76
C ASP A 289 43.71 -31.57 39.86
N THR A 290 44.30 -31.18 38.74
CA THR A 290 45.39 -30.20 38.80
C THR A 290 44.76 -28.91 39.33
N PRO A 291 45.19 -28.38 40.49
CA PRO A 291 44.66 -27.11 40.96
C PRO A 291 45.03 -26.04 39.94
N ILE A 292 44.03 -25.54 39.21
CA ILE A 292 44.18 -24.25 38.54
C ILE A 292 43.99 -23.23 39.65
N THR A 293 45.10 -22.66 40.12
CA THR A 293 45.05 -21.48 40.99
C THR A 293 44.22 -20.39 40.32
N PRO A 294 43.37 -19.64 41.05
CA PRO A 294 42.71 -18.45 40.53
C PRO A 294 43.75 -17.57 39.83
N ILE A 295 43.59 -17.33 38.53
CA ILE A 295 44.52 -16.49 37.77
C ILE A 295 44.17 -15.03 38.07
N SER A 296 44.86 -14.44 39.04
CA SER A 296 44.94 -12.99 39.23
C SER A 296 46.17 -12.48 38.46
N THR A 297 45.96 -11.81 37.33
CA THR A 297 47.04 -11.19 36.53
C THR A 297 47.44 -9.83 37.10
N GLY A 298 48.10 -9.83 38.25
CA GLY A 298 48.68 -8.61 38.82
C GLY A 298 49.97 -8.19 38.11
N GLY A 299 49.88 -7.25 37.16
CA GLY A 299 51.04 -6.57 36.56
C GLY A 299 50.85 -6.24 35.08
N ALA A 300 51.48 -5.16 34.59
CA ALA A 300 51.46 -4.80 33.17
C ALA A 300 52.28 -5.82 32.35
N GLU A 301 51.68 -6.95 31.98
CA GLU A 301 52.33 -7.99 31.18
C GLU A 301 51.70 -8.09 29.79
N GLN A 302 52.54 -7.92 28.77
CA GLN A 302 52.23 -8.24 27.38
C GLN A 302 52.30 -9.77 27.22
N LEU A 303 51.20 -10.46 27.50
CA LEU A 303 51.08 -11.91 27.37
C LEU A 303 51.00 -12.33 25.90
N ILE A 304 52.10 -12.91 25.41
CA ILE A 304 52.15 -13.59 24.11
C ILE A 304 51.55 -14.99 24.34
N ALA A 305 50.28 -15.14 23.98
CA ALA A 305 49.42 -16.33 24.15
C ALA A 305 48.85 -16.52 25.58
N GLU A 306 47.64 -16.00 25.80
CA GLU A 306 46.79 -16.53 26.87
C GLU A 306 46.41 -17.97 26.48
N THR A 307 46.79 -18.97 27.29
CA THR A 307 46.25 -20.33 27.18
C THR A 307 44.77 -20.30 27.56
N THR A 308 43.90 -20.70 26.62
CA THR A 308 42.46 -20.88 26.84
C THR A 308 42.22 -21.72 28.10
N VAL A 309 41.36 -21.24 29.00
CA VAL A 309 40.91 -22.01 30.17
C VAL A 309 39.86 -23.00 29.68
N GLN A 310 40.20 -24.29 29.62
CA GLN A 310 39.26 -25.35 29.22
C GLN A 310 38.67 -26.05 30.43
N ILE A 311 37.34 -26.14 30.50
CA ILE A 311 36.59 -26.84 31.54
C ILE A 311 35.76 -27.97 30.93
N SER A 312 35.86 -29.14 31.55
CA SER A 312 35.01 -30.30 31.28
C SER A 312 34.56 -30.94 32.60
N GLY A 313 33.41 -31.61 32.60
CA GLY A 313 32.87 -32.25 33.81
C GLY A 313 32.33 -31.25 34.84
N PHE A 314 32.41 -31.57 36.14
CA PHE A 314 31.84 -30.73 37.20
C PHE A 314 32.89 -29.77 37.79
N LYS A 315 32.57 -28.46 37.84
CA LYS A 315 33.39 -27.45 38.52
C LYS A 315 32.53 -26.57 39.44
N PHE A 316 32.97 -26.42 40.68
CA PHE A 316 32.35 -25.55 41.67
C PHE A 316 33.32 -24.46 42.10
N PHE A 317 32.85 -23.22 42.16
CA PHE A 317 33.61 -22.06 42.64
C PHE A 317 32.97 -21.52 43.92
N PRO A 318 33.68 -21.57 45.07
CA PRO A 318 33.18 -21.02 46.33
C PRO A 318 33.21 -19.49 46.34
N THR A 319 32.54 -18.90 47.33
CA THR A 319 32.56 -17.45 47.59
C THR A 319 33.99 -16.91 47.65
N GLY A 320 34.26 -15.83 46.94
CA GLY A 320 35.56 -15.17 46.80
C GLY A 320 36.45 -15.73 45.68
N GLU A 321 36.07 -16.87 45.06
CA GLU A 321 36.69 -17.39 43.85
C GLU A 321 35.79 -17.12 42.64
N ARG A 322 36.41 -16.85 41.48
CA ARG A 322 35.72 -16.62 40.22
C ARG A 322 36.33 -17.52 39.14
N LEU A 323 35.55 -17.83 38.10
CA LEU A 323 36.06 -18.54 36.93
C LEU A 323 37.20 -17.77 36.26
N LYS A 324 37.05 -16.45 36.12
CA LYS A 324 38.09 -15.57 35.61
C LYS A 324 37.94 -14.15 36.14
N THR A 325 39.04 -13.58 36.62
CA THR A 325 39.14 -12.15 36.97
C THR A 325 40.24 -11.50 36.14
N PHE A 326 39.93 -10.41 35.45
CA PHE A 326 40.92 -9.58 34.77
C PHE A 326 41.29 -8.40 35.65
N THR A 327 42.59 -8.27 35.91
CA THR A 327 43.18 -7.15 36.65
C THR A 327 44.29 -6.50 35.84
N GLY A 328 44.57 -5.21 36.08
CA GLY A 328 45.63 -4.49 35.36
C GLY A 328 45.41 -4.42 33.85
N VAL A 329 46.50 -4.51 33.07
CA VAL A 329 46.42 -4.50 31.60
C VAL A 329 46.58 -5.93 31.08
N THR A 330 45.58 -6.43 30.35
CA THR A 330 45.58 -7.74 29.71
C THR A 330 45.42 -7.58 28.20
N THR A 331 46.34 -8.13 27.40
CA THR A 331 46.21 -8.15 25.94
C THR A 331 46.38 -9.57 25.42
N SER A 332 45.34 -10.16 24.83
CA SER A 332 45.38 -11.45 24.16
C SER A 332 45.34 -11.27 22.64
N THR A 333 46.28 -11.90 21.96
CA THR A 333 46.33 -11.95 20.48
C THR A 333 45.82 -13.29 19.92
N SER A 334 45.35 -14.18 20.79
CA SER A 334 44.75 -15.45 20.41
C SER A 334 43.37 -15.24 19.79
N SER A 335 43.05 -16.01 18.74
CA SER A 335 41.70 -16.09 18.18
C SER A 335 40.82 -17.13 18.87
N LEU A 336 41.39 -17.95 19.76
CA LEU A 336 40.65 -18.90 20.59
C LEU A 336 39.93 -18.18 21.75
N PRO A 337 38.86 -18.76 22.31
CA PRO A 337 38.19 -18.20 23.47
C PRO A 337 39.14 -18.09 24.67
N ALA A 338 38.95 -17.07 25.52
CA ALA A 338 39.67 -16.98 26.78
C ALA A 338 39.25 -18.09 27.76
N VAL A 339 37.97 -18.49 27.71
CA VAL A 339 37.40 -19.60 28.47
C VAL A 339 36.52 -20.46 27.55
N GLU A 340 36.76 -21.77 27.56
CA GLU A 340 35.99 -22.78 26.82
C GLU A 340 35.42 -23.81 27.80
N ILE A 341 34.12 -24.05 27.74
CA ILE A 341 33.40 -24.98 28.61
C ILE A 341 32.66 -25.99 27.73
N THR A 342 32.97 -27.28 27.86
CA THR A 342 32.37 -28.31 27.00
C THR A 342 31.91 -29.49 27.82
N SER A 343 30.65 -29.90 27.63
CA SER A 343 30.04 -31.05 28.31
C SER A 343 30.25 -31.01 29.83
N ALA A 344 29.97 -29.85 30.44
CA ALA A 344 30.30 -29.55 31.83
C ALA A 344 29.12 -29.03 32.65
N THR A 345 29.24 -29.13 33.97
CA THR A 345 28.40 -28.39 34.94
C THR A 345 29.31 -27.44 35.70
N VAL A 346 29.09 -26.14 35.55
CA VAL A 346 29.80 -25.09 36.28
C VAL A 346 28.83 -24.41 37.23
N THR A 347 29.19 -24.31 38.51
CA THR A 347 28.36 -23.65 39.52
C THR A 347 29.22 -22.71 40.37
N GLN A 348 28.80 -21.46 40.46
CA GLN A 348 29.39 -20.43 41.31
C GLN A 348 28.49 -20.23 42.53
N GLU A 349 29.08 -20.15 43.73
CA GLU A 349 28.34 -19.83 44.95
C GLU A 349 27.73 -18.41 44.88
N ALA A 350 26.56 -18.22 45.51
CA ALA A 350 25.78 -16.99 45.41
C ALA A 350 26.57 -15.74 45.83
N GLY A 351 26.39 -14.65 45.09
CA GLY A 351 26.97 -13.33 45.38
C GLY A 351 28.18 -12.94 44.52
N ASP A 352 28.87 -13.89 43.88
CA ASP A 352 29.98 -13.59 42.97
C ASP A 352 29.61 -13.73 41.49
N ASN A 353 30.18 -12.85 40.67
CA ASN A 353 30.08 -12.92 39.21
C ASN A 353 30.98 -14.04 38.68
N LEU A 354 30.54 -14.73 37.63
CA LEU A 354 31.33 -15.82 37.04
C LEU A 354 32.63 -15.28 36.43
N ILE A 355 32.56 -14.21 35.63
CA ILE A 355 33.71 -13.49 35.06
C ILE A 355 33.64 -12.02 35.47
N GLN A 356 34.78 -11.44 35.87
CA GLN A 356 34.86 -10.02 36.24
C GLN A 356 36.05 -9.31 35.60
N VAL A 357 35.83 -8.07 35.15
CA VAL A 357 36.88 -7.10 34.81
C VAL A 357 36.94 -6.05 35.91
N ASP A 358 38.01 -6.04 36.69
CA ASP A 358 38.11 -5.18 37.87
C ASP A 358 38.19 -3.69 37.53
N PRO A 359 37.82 -2.80 38.48
CA PRO A 359 37.98 -1.36 38.31
C PRO A 359 39.40 -0.98 37.88
N GLY A 360 39.51 -0.19 36.81
CA GLY A 360 40.78 0.26 36.25
C GLY A 360 41.56 -0.78 35.43
N ALA A 361 41.04 -2.01 35.28
CA ALA A 361 41.61 -2.99 34.37
C ALA A 361 41.36 -2.60 32.89
N SER A 362 42.25 -2.99 31.98
CA SER A 362 42.16 -2.77 30.54
C SER A 362 42.45 -4.08 29.81
N VAL A 363 41.42 -4.68 29.22
CA VAL A 363 41.45 -5.97 28.56
C VAL A 363 41.25 -5.78 27.06
N ALA A 364 42.13 -6.36 26.25
CA ALA A 364 41.99 -6.41 24.80
C ALA A 364 42.12 -7.85 24.31
N LEU A 365 41.06 -8.38 23.67
CA LEU A 365 40.98 -9.75 23.16
C LEU A 365 40.96 -9.76 21.63
N ALA A 366 41.64 -10.72 21.02
CA ALA A 366 41.55 -11.02 19.60
C ALA A 366 40.57 -12.18 19.28
N GLY A 367 40.09 -12.89 20.31
CA GLY A 367 39.12 -13.98 20.22
C GLY A 367 37.90 -13.76 21.15
N PRO A 368 36.99 -14.74 21.23
CA PRO A 368 35.86 -14.71 22.17
C PRO A 368 36.32 -14.62 23.65
N LEU A 369 35.44 -14.15 24.52
CA LEU A 369 35.66 -14.24 25.97
C LEU A 369 35.27 -15.63 26.49
N LEU A 370 34.09 -16.10 26.12
CA LEU A 370 33.51 -17.33 26.63
C LEU A 370 32.82 -18.11 25.52
N ASP A 371 33.17 -19.38 25.38
CA ASP A 371 32.50 -20.34 24.50
C ASP A 371 32.04 -21.54 25.32
N VAL A 372 30.75 -21.85 25.28
CA VAL A 372 30.13 -22.90 26.08
C VAL A 372 29.29 -23.81 25.19
N THR A 373 29.51 -25.11 25.31
CA THR A 373 28.83 -26.12 24.50
C THR A 373 28.32 -27.26 25.37
N ASP A 374 27.08 -27.73 25.14
CA ASP A 374 26.46 -28.87 25.81
C ASP A 374 26.61 -28.86 27.35
N SER A 375 26.43 -27.70 27.98
CA SER A 375 26.76 -27.50 29.40
C SER A 375 25.65 -26.81 30.20
N LEU A 376 25.74 -26.95 31.53
CA LEU A 376 24.96 -26.20 32.52
C LEU A 376 25.89 -25.23 33.25
N VAL A 377 25.59 -23.93 33.19
CA VAL A 377 26.34 -22.88 33.90
C VAL A 377 25.40 -22.14 34.85
N VAL A 378 25.74 -22.11 36.13
CA VAL A 378 25.01 -21.37 37.15
C VAL A 378 25.95 -20.35 37.77
N ALA A 379 25.72 -19.07 37.50
CA ALA A 379 26.48 -17.97 38.09
C ALA A 379 26.00 -17.68 39.53
N GLY A 380 26.84 -17.02 40.33
CA GLY A 380 26.49 -16.61 41.69
C GLY A 380 25.70 -15.30 41.73
N SER A 381 25.99 -14.41 40.79
CA SER A 381 25.26 -13.19 40.46
C SER A 381 25.17 -13.07 38.94
N SER A 382 26.12 -12.37 38.30
CA SER A 382 26.14 -12.19 36.84
C SER A 382 27.08 -13.15 36.11
N VAL A 383 26.84 -13.40 34.82
CA VAL A 383 27.78 -14.19 33.99
C VAL A 383 29.04 -13.37 33.74
N VAL A 384 28.88 -12.10 33.37
CA VAL A 384 30.00 -11.17 33.13
C VAL A 384 29.69 -9.82 33.77
N ASP A 385 30.64 -9.30 34.55
CA ASP A 385 30.59 -7.95 35.11
C ASP A 385 31.85 -7.14 34.73
N ILE A 386 31.65 -5.96 34.16
CA ILE A 386 32.71 -5.12 33.59
C ILE A 386 32.76 -3.79 34.34
N LEU A 387 33.68 -3.67 35.30
CA LEU A 387 33.97 -2.44 36.03
C LEU A 387 35.16 -1.65 35.43
N GLY A 388 35.98 -2.31 34.61
CA GLY A 388 37.09 -1.73 33.84
C GLY A 388 36.78 -1.61 32.35
N SER A 389 37.80 -1.64 31.48
CA SER A 389 37.63 -1.60 30.02
C SER A 389 37.88 -2.97 29.39
N LEU A 390 36.95 -3.45 28.56
CA LEU A 390 37.09 -4.66 27.75
C LEU A 390 36.90 -4.32 26.28
N SER A 391 37.81 -4.76 25.43
CA SER A 391 37.69 -4.65 23.98
C SER A 391 37.90 -6.00 23.32
N SER A 392 37.06 -6.35 22.36
CA SER A 392 37.25 -7.51 21.48
C SER A 392 37.34 -7.07 20.02
N SER A 393 38.44 -7.45 19.38
CA SER A 393 38.67 -7.26 17.94
C SER A 393 38.20 -8.44 17.10
N SER A 394 37.63 -9.47 17.74
CA SER A 394 37.06 -10.63 17.06
C SER A 394 35.76 -10.27 16.33
N THR A 395 35.52 -10.94 15.20
CA THR A 395 34.21 -10.89 14.50
C THR A 395 33.25 -11.98 14.96
N ALA A 396 33.75 -12.96 15.74
CA ALA A 396 32.95 -13.96 16.42
C ALA A 396 32.24 -13.34 17.64
N PRO A 397 31.15 -13.96 18.14
CA PRO A 397 30.49 -13.48 19.36
C PRO A 397 31.45 -13.44 20.55
N LEU A 398 31.30 -12.44 21.43
CA LEU A 398 32.05 -12.38 22.69
C LEU A 398 31.69 -13.56 23.60
N LEU A 399 30.40 -13.91 23.65
CA LEU A 399 29.82 -15.03 24.39
C LEU A 399 29.07 -15.97 23.44
N SER A 400 29.40 -17.25 23.45
CA SER A 400 28.78 -18.28 22.61
C SER A 400 28.23 -19.42 23.48
N PHE A 401 27.00 -19.84 23.17
CA PHE A 401 26.24 -20.84 23.92
C PHE A 401 25.52 -21.78 22.92
N ASP A 402 25.96 -23.04 22.80
CA ASP A 402 25.40 -23.96 21.77
C ASP A 402 25.41 -25.44 22.19
N PRO A 403 24.24 -26.08 22.32
CA PRO A 403 23.13 -25.65 23.17
C PRO A 403 23.54 -25.71 24.64
N THR A 404 23.17 -24.69 25.42
CA THR A 404 23.53 -24.66 26.86
C THR A 404 22.42 -24.12 27.73
N THR A 405 22.42 -24.50 29.00
CA THR A 405 21.59 -23.85 30.01
C THR A 405 22.45 -22.93 30.85
N VAL A 406 22.11 -21.64 30.89
CA VAL A 406 22.83 -20.63 31.68
C VAL A 406 21.84 -19.95 32.61
N ILE A 407 22.16 -19.92 33.90
CA ILE A 407 21.35 -19.28 34.93
C ILE A 407 22.20 -18.24 35.64
N ALA A 408 21.80 -16.98 35.53
CA ALA A 408 22.34 -15.85 36.27
C ALA A 408 21.27 -15.34 37.26
N PRO A 409 21.46 -15.47 38.58
CA PRO A 409 20.53 -14.93 39.56
C PRO A 409 20.39 -13.40 39.56
N GLY A 410 21.41 -12.67 39.08
CA GLY A 410 21.35 -11.22 38.85
C GLY A 410 21.27 -10.90 37.35
N ASP A 411 22.05 -9.90 36.90
CA ASP A 411 22.14 -9.55 35.48
C ASP A 411 22.86 -10.63 34.66
N PHE A 412 22.48 -10.90 33.42
CA PHE A 412 23.27 -11.82 32.58
C PHE A 412 24.63 -11.20 32.24
N ILE A 413 24.64 -9.94 31.77
CA ILE A 413 25.84 -9.14 31.51
C ILE A 413 25.65 -7.74 32.11
N ARG A 414 26.64 -7.28 32.86
CA ARG A 414 26.65 -5.94 33.49
C ARG A 414 27.88 -5.15 33.04
N ILE A 415 27.66 -3.89 32.64
CA ILE A 415 28.70 -2.89 32.39
C ILE A 415 28.50 -1.76 33.38
N ASP A 416 29.32 -1.71 34.42
CA ASP A 416 29.14 -0.75 35.52
C ASP A 416 29.52 0.69 35.11
N ALA A 417 29.26 1.69 35.95
CA ALA A 417 29.39 3.12 35.60
C ALA A 417 30.82 3.55 35.25
N GLY A 418 31.84 2.82 35.75
CA GLY A 418 33.25 2.98 35.37
C GLY A 418 33.70 2.10 34.19
N GLY A 419 32.81 1.23 33.72
CA GLY A 419 33.08 0.19 32.74
C GLY A 419 32.94 0.63 31.29
N SER A 420 33.70 0.00 30.39
CA SER A 420 33.48 0.13 28.95
C SER A 420 33.66 -1.18 28.20
N LEU A 421 32.79 -1.44 27.22
CA LEU A 421 32.85 -2.58 26.32
C LEU A 421 32.88 -2.12 24.86
N ALA A 422 33.91 -2.55 24.11
CA ALA A 422 34.04 -2.28 22.68
C ALA A 422 34.15 -3.58 21.87
N LEU A 423 33.33 -3.74 20.83
CA LEU A 423 33.19 -4.97 20.05
C LEU A 423 33.38 -4.76 18.55
N ALA A 424 34.05 -5.71 17.89
CA ALA A 424 34.07 -5.85 16.44
C ALA A 424 33.08 -6.92 15.92
N GLY A 425 32.51 -7.74 16.81
CA GLY A 425 31.52 -8.78 16.54
C GLY A 425 30.28 -8.67 17.44
N PRO A 426 29.39 -9.68 17.42
CA PRO A 426 28.26 -9.77 18.34
C PRO A 426 28.69 -9.83 19.82
N LEU A 427 27.82 -9.40 20.73
CA LEU A 427 27.99 -9.64 22.17
C LEU A 427 27.69 -11.10 22.50
N LEU A 428 26.58 -11.63 21.97
CA LEU A 428 26.11 -12.96 22.31
C LEU A 428 25.52 -13.69 21.10
N SER A 429 25.79 -14.99 21.00
CA SER A 429 25.10 -15.91 20.11
C SER A 429 24.70 -17.17 20.87
N ASP A 430 23.44 -17.59 20.70
CA ASP A 430 22.95 -18.86 21.25
C ASP A 430 22.16 -19.67 20.21
N VAL A 431 22.31 -21.00 20.28
CA VAL A 431 21.52 -21.97 19.48
C VAL A 431 20.93 -23.02 20.40
N GLY A 432 19.60 -23.09 20.47
CA GLY A 432 18.86 -24.12 21.20
C GLY A 432 19.06 -24.13 22.73
N GLY A 433 19.64 -23.08 23.31
CA GLY A 433 19.91 -22.96 24.73
C GLY A 433 18.74 -22.42 25.56
N THR A 434 18.92 -22.44 26.88
CA THR A 434 18.03 -21.82 27.87
C THR A 434 18.83 -20.82 28.68
N LEU A 435 18.53 -19.53 28.54
CA LEU A 435 19.23 -18.43 29.20
C LEU A 435 18.29 -17.75 30.20
N VAL A 436 18.69 -17.71 31.47
CA VAL A 436 17.89 -17.12 32.55
C VAL A 436 18.68 -16.01 33.23
N ALA A 437 18.09 -14.82 33.31
CA ALA A 437 18.57 -13.69 34.10
C ALA A 437 17.53 -13.33 35.16
N GLY A 438 17.95 -13.21 36.42
CA GLY A 438 17.07 -12.83 37.53
C GLY A 438 16.73 -11.34 37.52
N ASP A 439 17.68 -10.50 37.09
CA ASP A 439 17.50 -9.07 36.86
C ASP A 439 17.56 -8.78 35.34
N ASP A 440 18.46 -7.92 34.85
CA ASP A 440 18.51 -7.54 33.43
C ASP A 440 19.27 -8.57 32.57
N PHE A 441 18.91 -8.71 31.28
CA PHE A 441 19.74 -9.51 30.38
C PHE A 441 21.02 -8.77 30.00
N VAL A 442 20.94 -7.46 29.77
CA VAL A 442 22.12 -6.58 29.69
C VAL A 442 21.83 -5.29 30.42
N GLU A 443 22.63 -4.98 31.45
CA GLU A 443 22.63 -3.66 32.10
C GLU A 443 23.86 -2.85 31.67
N VAL A 444 23.64 -1.61 31.25
CA VAL A 444 24.71 -0.67 30.87
C VAL A 444 24.59 0.62 31.68
N LEU A 445 25.51 0.81 32.62
CA LEU A 445 25.70 2.02 33.40
C LEU A 445 26.91 2.85 32.91
N GLY A 446 27.82 2.22 32.15
CA GLY A 446 28.99 2.84 31.53
C GLY A 446 28.84 3.05 30.01
N ALA A 447 29.71 2.43 29.21
CA ALA A 447 29.67 2.55 27.75
C ALA A 447 29.74 1.20 27.03
N LEU A 448 28.88 1.00 26.03
CA LEU A 448 28.92 -0.14 25.11
C LEU A 448 29.01 0.36 23.67
N SER A 449 29.97 -0.16 22.91
CA SER A 449 30.10 0.13 21.48
C SER A 449 30.32 -1.15 20.68
N SER A 450 29.65 -1.26 19.53
CA SER A 450 29.90 -2.31 18.55
C SER A 450 30.01 -1.71 17.16
N THR A 451 31.06 -2.10 16.44
CA THR A 451 31.29 -1.74 15.03
C THR A 451 30.78 -2.80 14.06
N SER A 452 30.23 -3.90 14.58
CA SER A 452 29.64 -4.98 13.79
C SER A 452 28.33 -4.55 13.15
N LEU A 453 28.10 -4.98 11.91
CA LEU A 453 26.78 -4.87 11.25
C LEU A 453 25.87 -6.06 11.58
N ALA A 454 26.40 -7.11 12.22
CA ALA A 454 25.60 -8.21 12.72
C ALA A 454 24.83 -7.78 13.99
N PRO A 455 23.72 -8.46 14.32
CA PRO A 455 22.97 -8.20 15.54
C PRO A 455 23.86 -8.33 16.78
N LEU A 456 23.70 -7.42 17.76
CA LEU A 456 24.43 -7.48 19.03
C LEU A 456 24.15 -8.80 19.75
N ILE A 457 22.89 -9.24 19.76
CA ILE A 457 22.46 -10.52 20.32
C ILE A 457 21.75 -11.35 19.25
N GLN A 458 22.14 -12.61 19.12
CA GLN A 458 21.58 -13.58 18.17
C GLN A 458 21.06 -14.81 18.91
N LEU A 459 19.79 -15.14 18.69
CA LEU A 459 19.11 -16.28 19.33
C LEU A 459 18.45 -17.17 18.28
N ASN A 460 18.70 -18.47 18.31
CA ASN A 460 18.14 -19.41 17.36
C ASN A 460 17.58 -20.66 18.07
N GLY A 461 16.26 -20.78 18.16
CA GLY A 461 15.61 -21.85 18.92
C GLY A 461 15.79 -21.73 20.45
N SER A 462 16.33 -20.60 20.92
CA SER A 462 16.66 -20.35 22.32
C SER A 462 15.44 -19.96 23.15
N ALA A 463 15.44 -20.34 24.43
CA ALA A 463 14.49 -19.84 25.42
C ALA A 463 15.20 -18.84 26.35
N VAL A 464 14.71 -17.59 26.40
CA VAL A 464 15.26 -16.53 27.25
C VAL A 464 14.21 -16.05 28.24
N SER A 465 14.54 -16.07 29.53
CA SER A 465 13.71 -15.56 30.62
C SER A 465 14.46 -14.50 31.42
N VAL A 466 13.87 -13.33 31.57
CA VAL A 466 14.50 -12.16 32.19
C VAL A 466 13.56 -11.58 33.24
N GLY A 467 14.03 -11.39 34.48
CA GLY A 467 13.23 -10.80 35.55
C GLY A 467 13.10 -9.27 35.44
N GLY A 468 14.14 -8.60 34.96
CA GLY A 468 14.21 -7.18 34.62
C GLY A 468 13.95 -6.90 33.13
N GLY A 469 14.64 -5.90 32.57
CA GLY A 469 14.63 -5.55 31.15
C GLY A 469 15.59 -6.38 30.32
N PHE A 470 15.33 -6.53 29.02
CA PHE A 470 16.27 -7.22 28.13
C PHE A 470 17.52 -6.37 27.87
N LEU A 471 17.34 -5.05 27.73
CA LEU A 471 18.43 -4.09 27.77
C LEU A 471 18.02 -2.90 28.63
N THR A 472 18.78 -2.62 29.67
CA THR A 472 18.62 -1.46 30.55
C THR A 472 19.84 -0.56 30.41
N VAL A 473 19.63 0.73 30.10
CA VAL A 473 20.69 1.73 29.96
C VAL A 473 20.45 2.86 30.95
N GLY A 474 21.33 2.96 31.93
CA GLY A 474 21.19 3.87 33.07
C GLY A 474 21.68 5.31 32.82
N PRO A 475 21.54 6.19 33.82
CA PRO A 475 21.84 7.62 33.68
C PRO A 475 23.27 7.92 33.23
N GLY A 476 23.39 8.68 32.14
CA GLY A 476 24.67 9.07 31.56
C GLY A 476 25.35 7.99 30.72
N ALA A 477 24.80 6.77 30.66
CA ALA A 477 25.37 5.67 29.91
C ALA A 477 25.10 5.80 28.40
N THR A 478 25.99 5.19 27.62
CA THR A 478 25.93 5.26 26.14
C THR A 478 26.06 3.87 25.51
N VAL A 479 25.17 3.60 24.55
CA VAL A 479 25.21 2.38 23.74
C VAL A 479 25.21 2.78 22.26
N ASN A 480 26.23 2.37 21.50
CA ASN A 480 26.36 2.69 20.09
C ASN A 480 26.63 1.43 19.26
N LEU A 481 25.63 1.02 18.47
CA LEU A 481 25.65 -0.22 17.69
C LEU A 481 25.61 0.12 16.20
N ALA A 482 26.59 -0.34 15.43
CA ALA A 482 26.57 -0.22 13.97
C ALA A 482 25.56 -1.17 13.29
N GLY A 483 25.10 -2.20 14.00
CA GLY A 483 24.15 -3.20 13.55
C GLY A 483 22.85 -3.22 14.38
N PRO A 484 21.99 -4.23 14.17
CA PRO A 484 20.77 -4.46 14.95
C PRO A 484 21.03 -4.73 16.44
N LEU A 485 20.04 -4.49 17.30
CA LEU A 485 20.13 -4.86 18.72
C LEU A 485 19.90 -6.37 18.92
N LEU A 486 18.74 -6.89 18.50
CA LEU A 486 18.38 -8.30 18.65
C LEU A 486 17.92 -8.91 17.33
N ALA A 487 18.45 -10.09 17.00
CA ALA A 487 17.85 -11.01 16.03
C ALA A 487 17.48 -12.34 16.70
N ALA A 488 16.22 -12.75 16.59
CA ALA A 488 15.72 -13.97 17.22
C ALA A 488 14.89 -14.81 16.26
N THR A 489 15.30 -16.06 16.03
CA THR A 489 14.63 -17.01 15.15
C THR A 489 14.07 -18.18 15.94
N SER A 490 12.77 -18.44 15.83
CA SER A 490 12.07 -19.52 16.56
C SER A 490 12.38 -19.52 18.07
N ALA A 491 12.64 -18.34 18.64
CA ALA A 491 12.98 -18.18 20.04
C ALA A 491 11.71 -17.97 20.87
N THR A 492 11.83 -18.18 22.19
CA THR A 492 10.82 -17.78 23.16
C THR A 492 11.43 -16.75 24.10
N LEU A 493 10.87 -15.55 24.15
CA LEU A 493 11.37 -14.44 24.96
C LEU A 493 10.34 -14.06 26.01
N THR A 494 10.70 -14.18 27.29
CA THR A 494 9.87 -13.74 28.43
C THR A 494 10.63 -12.67 29.20
N VAL A 495 10.03 -11.49 29.33
CA VAL A 495 10.60 -10.34 30.04
C VAL A 495 9.57 -9.86 31.06
N ALA A 496 9.93 -9.92 32.34
CA ALA A 496 9.04 -9.52 33.44
C ALA A 496 9.26 -8.08 33.92
N GLY A 497 10.27 -7.39 33.38
CA GLY A 497 10.58 -6.00 33.70
C GLY A 497 9.55 -5.00 33.20
N SER A 498 9.87 -3.72 33.44
CA SER A 498 8.99 -2.60 33.12
C SER A 498 9.05 -2.10 31.67
N ALA A 499 9.94 -2.70 30.86
CA ALA A 499 10.07 -2.54 29.41
C ALA A 499 10.97 -3.67 28.86
N PHE A 500 10.91 -3.94 27.56
CA PHE A 500 11.94 -4.77 26.91
C PHE A 500 13.27 -4.00 26.82
N LEU A 501 13.20 -2.73 26.42
CA LEU A 501 14.30 -1.78 26.35
C LEU A 501 14.01 -0.60 27.29
N GLU A 502 14.87 -0.35 28.27
CA GLU A 502 14.75 0.75 29.22
C GLU A 502 15.91 1.75 29.06
N LEU A 503 15.57 3.04 28.86
CA LEU A 503 16.52 4.15 28.82
C LEU A 503 16.16 5.18 29.90
N ALA A 504 17.10 5.51 30.78
CA ALA A 504 16.91 6.52 31.84
C ALA A 504 18.06 7.53 31.83
N GLY A 505 17.83 8.75 31.37
CA GLY A 505 18.88 9.76 31.17
C GLY A 505 20.04 9.27 30.29
N ALA A 506 19.74 8.42 29.31
CA ALA A 506 20.71 7.61 28.57
C ALA A 506 20.68 7.87 27.05
N SER A 507 21.67 7.34 26.32
CA SER A 507 21.69 7.39 24.84
C SER A 507 21.92 6.02 24.22
N LEU A 508 21.02 5.61 23.31
CA LEU A 508 21.13 4.40 22.51
C LEU A 508 21.07 4.75 21.01
N THR A 509 22.09 4.34 20.26
CA THR A 509 22.14 4.41 18.80
C THR A 509 22.22 2.99 18.21
N VAL A 510 21.38 2.68 17.23
CA VAL A 510 21.30 1.35 16.59
C VAL A 510 21.34 1.49 15.06
N GLY A 511 22.18 0.68 14.41
CA GLY A 511 22.37 0.61 12.97
C GLY A 511 21.58 -0.51 12.31
N GLY A 512 20.25 -0.40 12.35
CA GLY A 512 19.34 -1.43 11.85
C GLY A 512 18.19 -1.68 12.84
N PRO A 513 17.42 -2.77 12.67
CA PRO A 513 16.32 -3.08 13.57
C PRO A 513 16.73 -3.15 15.04
N ILE A 514 15.90 -2.56 15.89
CA ILE A 514 15.96 -2.76 17.33
C ILE A 514 15.52 -4.20 17.63
N LEU A 515 14.45 -4.66 16.97
CA LEU A 515 13.97 -6.04 17.02
C LEU A 515 13.86 -6.61 15.61
N ASP A 516 14.55 -7.72 15.33
CA ASP A 516 14.37 -8.55 14.14
C ASP A 516 13.94 -9.97 14.55
N LEU A 517 12.64 -10.22 14.47
CA LEU A 517 12.02 -11.45 14.98
C LEU A 517 11.52 -12.32 13.81
N THR A 518 11.98 -13.58 13.75
CA THR A 518 11.50 -14.55 12.75
C THR A 518 10.88 -15.75 13.44
N ASN A 519 9.57 -15.99 13.26
CA ASN A 519 8.82 -17.04 13.94
C ASN A 519 8.98 -17.04 15.47
N THR A 520 9.21 -15.86 16.06
CA THR A 520 9.45 -15.67 17.49
C THR A 520 8.24 -15.00 18.13
N ALA A 521 7.86 -15.46 19.32
CA ALA A 521 6.82 -14.81 20.12
C ALA A 521 7.46 -13.96 21.22
N LEU A 522 7.06 -12.69 21.29
CA LEU A 522 7.39 -11.77 22.37
C LEU A 522 6.08 -11.22 22.95
N ASP A 523 5.80 -11.58 24.20
CA ASP A 523 4.63 -11.10 24.94
C ASP A 523 5.08 -10.30 26.16
N LEU A 524 4.84 -8.99 26.12
CA LEU A 524 5.11 -8.05 27.19
C LEU A 524 3.84 -7.66 27.96
N GLY A 525 2.66 -8.16 27.56
CA GLY A 525 1.39 -7.76 28.16
C GLY A 525 1.17 -6.24 28.12
N ALA A 526 0.99 -5.63 29.29
CA ALA A 526 0.70 -4.20 29.45
C ALA A 526 1.97 -3.32 29.59
N VAL A 527 3.10 -3.79 29.06
CA VAL A 527 4.40 -3.12 29.15
C VAL A 527 4.86 -2.69 27.75
N PRO A 528 5.49 -1.51 27.58
CA PRO A 528 6.00 -1.08 26.28
C PRO A 528 7.27 -1.84 25.84
N VAL A 529 7.52 -1.89 24.54
CA VAL A 529 8.78 -2.40 24.00
C VAL A 529 9.94 -1.50 24.43
N ALA A 530 9.84 -0.19 24.24
CA ALA A 530 10.85 0.77 24.68
C ALA A 530 10.27 1.79 25.68
N ARG A 531 10.95 2.02 26.80
CA ARG A 531 10.59 3.06 27.79
C ARG A 531 11.74 4.05 27.93
N LEU A 532 11.46 5.33 27.68
CA LEU A 532 12.42 6.42 27.75
C LEU A 532 12.03 7.40 28.86
N THR A 533 12.99 7.70 29.74
CA THR A 533 12.81 8.65 30.84
C THR A 533 14.01 9.57 31.00
N GLY A 534 13.81 10.71 31.68
CA GLY A 534 14.90 11.59 32.11
C GLY A 534 15.71 12.23 30.98
N GLY A 535 15.08 12.49 29.82
CA GLY A 535 15.75 13.12 28.67
C GLY A 535 16.60 12.15 27.84
N SER A 536 16.19 10.89 27.77
CA SER A 536 16.90 9.84 27.02
C SER A 536 16.83 10.02 25.51
N THR A 537 17.81 9.51 24.78
CA THR A 537 17.85 9.50 23.30
C THR A 537 17.84 8.07 22.75
N LEU A 538 16.90 7.77 21.86
CA LEU A 538 16.88 6.57 21.04
C LEU A 538 17.00 6.95 19.56
N LEU A 539 18.10 6.55 18.93
CA LEU A 539 18.38 6.81 17.53
C LEU A 539 18.52 5.49 16.75
N ASN A 540 17.52 5.18 15.93
CA ASN A 540 17.61 4.15 14.90
C ASN A 540 18.07 4.81 13.59
N THR A 541 19.29 4.47 13.15
CA THR A 541 19.95 5.11 12.00
C THR A 541 19.66 4.45 10.66
N ALA A 542 19.07 3.25 10.67
CA ALA A 542 18.67 2.51 9.48
C ALA A 542 17.43 1.65 9.76
N GLY A 543 16.45 1.72 8.86
CA GLY A 543 15.18 1.01 8.99
C GLY A 543 15.20 -0.42 8.46
N PRO A 544 14.20 -1.23 8.82
CA PRO A 544 13.09 -0.89 9.70
C PRO A 544 13.49 -0.84 11.18
N ALA A 545 12.75 -0.13 12.02
CA ALA A 545 13.02 -0.10 13.46
C ALA A 545 12.61 -1.41 14.15
N ILE A 546 11.46 -1.99 13.79
CA ILE A 546 11.00 -3.30 14.24
C ILE A 546 10.58 -4.13 13.02
N ARG A 547 11.12 -5.35 12.91
CA ARG A 547 10.79 -6.33 11.87
C ARG A 547 10.26 -7.61 12.49
N LEU A 548 9.14 -8.09 11.98
CA LEU A 548 8.59 -9.42 12.28
C LEU A 548 8.33 -10.20 10.99
N ASN A 549 8.89 -11.41 10.91
CA ASN A 549 8.64 -12.38 9.85
C ASN A 549 8.10 -13.69 10.46
N GLY A 550 6.78 -13.82 10.54
CA GLY A 550 6.13 -14.81 11.39
C GLY A 550 6.07 -14.37 12.86
N GLY A 551 5.50 -15.23 13.70
CA GLY A 551 5.45 -15.00 15.16
C GLY A 551 4.48 -13.90 15.59
N SER A 552 4.69 -13.40 16.81
CA SER A 552 3.80 -12.41 17.42
C SER A 552 4.51 -11.43 18.36
N LEU A 553 4.00 -10.20 18.41
CA LEU A 553 4.36 -9.19 19.42
C LEU A 553 3.10 -8.67 20.11
N THR A 554 3.03 -8.82 21.43
CA THR A 554 2.02 -8.19 22.28
C THR A 554 2.72 -7.24 23.25
N ALA A 555 2.31 -5.99 23.29
CA ALA A 555 2.86 -4.97 24.20
C ALA A 555 1.82 -3.87 24.46
N ASP A 556 2.09 -2.97 25.40
CA ASP A 556 1.26 -1.78 25.58
C ASP A 556 1.55 -0.72 24.50
N ALA A 557 2.82 -0.41 24.25
CA ALA A 557 3.25 0.48 23.16
C ALA A 557 4.57 0.01 22.55
N LEU A 558 4.92 0.48 21.34
CA LEU A 558 6.27 0.23 20.80
C LEU A 558 7.30 1.15 21.46
N ALA A 559 6.91 2.37 21.82
CA ALA A 559 7.71 3.26 22.65
C ALA A 559 6.83 4.07 23.60
N SER A 560 7.32 4.37 24.80
CA SER A 560 6.71 5.30 25.74
C SER A 560 7.72 6.30 26.27
N THR A 561 7.32 7.56 26.44
CA THR A 561 8.16 8.63 26.98
C THR A 561 7.52 9.31 28.20
N ASP A 562 8.31 10.04 29.00
CA ASP A 562 7.86 10.64 30.27
C ASP A 562 7.61 12.16 30.23
N GLY A 563 7.74 12.80 29.05
CA GLY A 563 7.60 14.24 28.88
C GLY A 563 8.84 15.06 29.26
N SER A 564 9.93 14.43 29.71
CA SER A 564 11.13 15.11 30.25
C SER A 564 12.20 15.45 29.22
N GLY A 565 11.86 15.58 27.93
CA GLY A 565 12.81 15.99 26.90
C GLY A 565 13.50 14.84 26.17
N ASN A 566 12.86 13.68 26.11
CA ASN A 566 13.38 12.50 25.42
C ASN A 566 13.38 12.72 23.90
N VAL A 567 14.30 12.10 23.19
CA VAL A 567 14.40 12.16 21.72
C VAL A 567 14.30 10.76 21.14
N VAL A 568 13.27 10.49 20.34
CA VAL A 568 13.12 9.25 19.57
C VAL A 568 13.24 9.59 18.10
N THR A 569 14.28 9.08 17.44
CA THR A 569 14.47 9.24 15.99
C THR A 569 14.52 7.87 15.33
N LEU A 570 13.55 7.58 14.47
CA LEU A 570 13.49 6.35 13.68
C LEU A 570 13.80 6.65 12.22
N THR A 571 14.60 5.82 11.57
CA THR A 571 14.91 5.97 10.14
C THR A 571 14.21 4.86 9.36
N GLY A 572 13.59 5.23 8.25
CA GLY A 572 12.86 4.33 7.38
C GLY A 572 11.53 3.84 7.95
N THR A 573 11.16 2.59 7.63
CA THR A 573 9.93 1.95 8.10
C THR A 573 9.97 1.72 9.63
N ALA A 574 8.98 2.19 10.38
CA ALA A 574 8.95 1.98 11.83
C ALA A 574 8.59 0.53 12.19
N LEU A 575 7.58 -0.02 11.50
CA LEU A 575 7.08 -1.38 11.72
C LEU A 575 6.94 -2.14 10.40
N ASP A 576 7.68 -3.24 10.24
CA ASP A 576 7.68 -4.09 9.05
C ASP A 576 7.22 -5.52 9.40
N LEU A 577 6.05 -5.91 8.91
CA LEU A 577 5.37 -7.17 9.26
C LEU A 577 5.20 -8.06 8.04
N THR A 578 5.60 -9.33 8.16
CA THR A 578 5.33 -10.36 7.15
C THR A 578 4.84 -11.61 7.86
N ASN A 579 3.63 -12.09 7.54
CA ASN A 579 2.98 -13.23 8.20
C ASN A 579 2.97 -13.17 9.74
N ALA A 580 2.93 -11.97 10.32
CA ALA A 580 3.09 -11.75 11.76
C ALA A 580 1.81 -11.19 12.41
N THR A 581 1.68 -11.32 13.73
CA THR A 581 0.60 -10.71 14.51
C THR A 581 1.14 -9.72 15.53
N VAL A 582 0.66 -8.48 15.51
CA VAL A 582 1.03 -7.44 16.49
C VAL A 582 -0.21 -6.88 17.18
N THR A 583 -0.18 -6.79 18.50
CA THR A 583 -1.21 -6.12 19.30
C THR A 583 -0.57 -5.11 20.23
N VAL A 584 -0.94 -3.84 20.08
CA VAL A 584 -0.51 -2.75 20.97
C VAL A 584 -1.66 -1.78 21.27
N ARG A 585 -1.55 -0.97 22.32
CA ARG A 585 -2.46 0.16 22.57
C ARG A 585 -2.15 1.33 21.66
N THR A 586 -0.88 1.67 21.47
CA THR A 586 -0.43 2.73 20.56
C THR A 586 0.95 2.39 20.00
N LEU A 587 1.37 3.01 18.90
CA LEU A 587 2.75 2.87 18.43
C LEU A 587 3.70 3.61 19.37
N ILE A 588 3.42 4.88 19.64
CA ILE A 588 4.23 5.73 20.51
C ILE A 588 3.30 6.41 21.50
N ASP A 589 3.61 6.27 22.80
CA ASP A 589 2.92 6.94 23.89
C ASP A 589 3.78 8.09 24.40
N SER A 590 3.42 9.32 24.02
CA SER A 590 4.13 10.53 24.42
C SER A 590 3.16 11.49 25.09
N PRO A 591 3.45 11.99 26.30
CA PRO A 591 2.59 12.97 26.98
C PRO A 591 2.40 14.24 26.14
N ALA A 592 1.16 14.66 25.95
CA ALA A 592 0.84 15.90 25.23
C ALA A 592 1.43 17.12 25.96
N GLY A 593 2.09 18.00 25.21
CA GLY A 593 2.73 19.21 25.77
C GLY A 593 4.00 18.96 26.60
N GLY A 594 4.53 17.73 26.60
CA GLY A 594 5.85 17.41 27.15
C GLY A 594 7.00 17.94 26.29
N GLY A 595 8.21 17.94 26.84
CA GLY A 595 9.42 18.36 26.11
C GLY A 595 9.96 17.33 25.11
N ASP A 596 9.29 16.19 24.96
CA ASP A 596 9.77 15.07 24.13
C ASP A 596 9.67 15.37 22.63
N LEU A 597 10.60 14.79 21.86
CA LEU A 597 10.67 14.88 20.42
C LEU A 597 10.63 13.49 19.79
N VAL A 598 9.64 13.25 18.94
CA VAL A 598 9.52 12.01 18.15
C VAL A 598 9.62 12.36 16.67
N GLN A 599 10.61 11.79 15.98
CA GLN A 599 10.88 12.03 14.57
C GLN A 599 11.02 10.71 13.81
N VAL A 600 10.42 10.64 12.62
CA VAL A 600 10.57 9.51 11.70
C VAL A 600 11.11 10.01 10.36
N LEU A 601 12.35 9.67 10.04
CA LEU A 601 13.06 10.08 8.82
C LEU A 601 12.84 9.04 7.72
N ARG A 602 12.04 9.35 6.70
CA ARG A 602 11.66 8.41 5.63
C ARG A 602 12.21 8.83 4.27
N ALA A 603 12.57 7.86 3.42
CA ALA A 603 12.77 8.15 2.01
C ALA A 603 11.44 8.46 1.31
N LEU A 604 11.51 8.97 0.07
CA LEU A 604 10.32 9.23 -0.74
C LEU A 604 9.47 7.95 -0.89
N ASN A 605 8.18 8.05 -0.57
CA ASN A 605 7.20 6.96 -0.62
C ASN A 605 7.50 5.76 0.31
N GLU A 606 8.46 5.88 1.22
CA GLU A 606 8.73 4.83 2.20
C GLU A 606 7.63 4.82 3.28
N PRO A 607 7.01 3.67 3.59
CA PRO A 607 5.92 3.61 4.57
C PRO A 607 6.41 3.70 6.01
N ALA A 608 5.61 4.33 6.89
CA ALA A 608 5.82 4.21 8.33
C ALA A 608 5.50 2.79 8.83
N ILE A 609 4.43 2.19 8.31
CA ILE A 609 4.01 0.82 8.61
C ILE A 609 3.92 0.04 7.29
N ARG A 610 4.68 -1.05 7.21
CA ARG A 610 4.56 -2.04 6.14
C ARG A 610 4.00 -3.33 6.71
N MET A 611 2.99 -3.89 6.05
CA MET A 611 2.50 -5.22 6.39
C MET A 611 2.16 -6.06 5.16
N SER A 612 2.46 -7.35 5.24
CA SER A 612 2.11 -8.35 4.23
C SER A 612 1.54 -9.60 4.88
N SER A 613 0.32 -9.97 4.49
CA SER A 613 -0.43 -11.12 5.05
C SER A 613 -0.36 -11.19 6.59
N SER A 614 -0.47 -10.05 7.26
CA SER A 614 -0.21 -9.88 8.69
C SER A 614 -1.39 -9.25 9.42
N ALA A 615 -1.42 -9.39 10.75
CA ALA A 615 -2.43 -8.79 11.61
C ALA A 615 -1.83 -7.70 12.50
N LEU A 616 -2.42 -6.50 12.48
CA LEU A 616 -2.11 -5.42 13.42
C LEU A 616 -3.38 -4.99 14.16
N THR A 617 -3.32 -4.95 15.49
CA THR A 617 -4.39 -4.47 16.34
C THR A 617 -3.88 -3.30 17.19
N ILE A 618 -4.53 -2.14 17.05
CA ILE A 618 -4.30 -0.94 17.86
C ILE A 618 -5.52 -0.72 18.76
N THR A 619 -5.37 -0.94 20.06
CA THR A 619 -6.51 -0.90 20.99
C THR A 619 -6.81 0.50 21.53
N GLY A 620 -5.85 1.43 21.46
CA GLY A 620 -5.98 2.82 21.91
C GLY A 620 -6.84 3.70 21.01
N GLY A 621 -7.44 4.73 21.60
CA GLY A 621 -8.33 5.67 20.91
C GLY A 621 -7.64 6.86 20.24
N THR A 622 -6.32 6.99 20.37
CA THR A 622 -5.52 8.07 19.73
C THR A 622 -5.19 7.73 18.28
N PRO A 623 -4.79 8.73 17.46
CA PRO A 623 -4.32 8.48 16.10
C PRO A 623 -3.15 7.49 16.09
N VAL A 624 -3.15 6.54 15.13
CA VAL A 624 -2.01 5.62 14.94
C VAL A 624 -0.77 6.37 14.46
N VAL A 625 -0.95 7.31 13.53
CA VAL A 625 0.09 8.19 13.03
C VAL A 625 -0.44 9.63 12.99
N THR A 626 0.31 10.56 13.58
CA THR A 626 0.09 12.00 13.43
C THR A 626 1.23 12.59 12.60
N LEU A 627 0.89 13.38 11.58
CA LEU A 627 1.86 14.09 10.75
C LEU A 627 1.68 15.59 10.90
N GLY A 628 2.78 16.28 11.17
CA GLY A 628 2.86 17.74 11.14
C GLY A 628 2.89 18.42 12.48
N VAL A 629 2.58 19.72 12.43
CA VAL A 629 2.65 20.62 13.59
C VAL A 629 1.37 21.43 13.72
N GLU A 630 1.03 21.75 14.97
CA GLU A 630 -0.10 22.65 15.27
C GLU A 630 0.27 24.13 15.12
N ALA A 631 1.58 24.46 15.18
CA ALA A 631 2.11 25.81 15.08
C ALA A 631 3.50 25.81 14.43
N GLY A 632 3.85 26.91 13.75
CA GLY A 632 5.13 27.08 13.07
C GLY A 632 5.08 26.76 11.58
N ALA A 633 6.25 26.60 10.96
CA ALA A 633 6.35 26.24 9.55
C ALA A 633 6.00 24.76 9.36
N PRO A 634 5.06 24.42 8.45
CA PRO A 634 4.72 23.03 8.17
C PRO A 634 5.95 22.21 7.72
N PRO A 635 6.28 21.09 8.37
CA PRO A 635 7.41 20.25 7.97
C PRO A 635 7.13 19.55 6.64
N ALA A 636 8.20 19.23 5.91
CA ALA A 636 8.13 18.43 4.70
C ALA A 636 8.19 16.94 5.05
N GLU A 637 7.19 16.18 4.60
CA GLU A 637 7.09 14.73 4.80
C GLU A 637 7.23 14.01 3.46
N THR A 638 8.15 13.06 3.36
CA THR A 638 8.49 12.34 2.11
C THR A 638 7.88 10.95 2.03
N GLY A 639 7.66 10.32 3.19
CA GLY A 639 7.12 8.96 3.28
C GLY A 639 5.60 8.87 3.21
N VAL A 640 5.10 7.64 3.11
CA VAL A 640 3.67 7.31 3.25
C VAL A 640 3.39 6.73 4.64
N VAL A 641 2.12 6.61 5.02
CA VAL A 641 1.70 6.18 6.36
C VAL A 641 1.65 4.66 6.43
N LEU A 642 0.85 4.03 5.56
CA LEU A 642 0.58 2.60 5.61
C LEU A 642 0.64 1.99 4.22
N VAL A 643 1.35 0.87 4.11
CA VAL A 643 1.26 -0.05 2.97
C VAL A 643 0.91 -1.42 3.52
N ALA A 644 -0.35 -1.81 3.35
CA ALA A 644 -0.87 -3.12 3.74
C ALA A 644 -1.19 -3.95 2.49
N THR A 645 -0.56 -5.12 2.40
CA THR A 645 -0.71 -6.05 1.28
C THR A 645 -1.13 -7.42 1.78
N GLY A 646 -1.79 -8.20 0.95
CA GLY A 646 -2.18 -9.56 1.30
C GLY A 646 -2.41 -10.40 0.06
N THR A 647 -3.04 -11.54 0.26
CA THR A 647 -3.59 -12.35 -0.82
C THR A 647 -5.01 -12.72 -0.50
N THR A 648 -5.78 -13.17 -1.49
CA THR A 648 -7.14 -13.70 -1.25
C THR A 648 -7.18 -14.85 -0.24
N ALA A 649 -6.11 -15.65 -0.14
CA ALA A 649 -6.00 -16.75 0.83
C ALA A 649 -5.50 -16.31 2.21
N SER A 650 -4.82 -15.17 2.29
CA SER A 650 -4.20 -14.65 3.51
C SER A 650 -4.21 -13.12 3.44
N PRO A 651 -5.37 -12.49 3.67
CA PRO A 651 -5.45 -11.03 3.66
C PRO A 651 -4.70 -10.47 4.88
N SER A 652 -4.18 -9.24 4.76
CA SER A 652 -3.78 -8.51 5.96
C SER A 652 -5.01 -8.04 6.73
N THR A 653 -4.90 -7.94 8.06
CA THR A 653 -5.98 -7.44 8.91
C THR A 653 -5.47 -6.30 9.78
N PHE A 654 -6.13 -5.14 9.73
CA PHE A 654 -5.82 -4.01 10.59
C PHE A 654 -7.07 -3.60 11.37
N THR A 655 -7.06 -3.85 12.68
CA THR A 655 -8.11 -3.38 13.60
C THR A 655 -7.59 -2.21 14.42
N LEU A 656 -8.38 -1.14 14.52
CA LEU A 656 -8.01 0.06 15.29
C LEU A 656 -9.22 0.69 15.99
N THR A 657 -9.02 1.25 17.18
CA THR A 657 -10.09 1.95 17.91
C THR A 657 -10.17 3.44 17.50
N GLY A 658 -9.06 4.16 17.45
CA GLY A 658 -8.97 5.60 17.13
C GLY A 658 -8.94 5.94 15.63
N PRO A 659 -8.44 7.11 15.24
CA PRO A 659 -8.07 7.41 13.85
C PRO A 659 -6.87 6.59 13.38
N LEU A 660 -6.80 6.27 12.09
CA LEU A 660 -5.57 5.78 11.47
C LEU A 660 -4.54 6.90 11.30
N LEU A 661 -5.01 8.07 10.85
CA LEU A 661 -4.15 9.18 10.47
C LEU A 661 -4.73 10.51 10.96
N GLU A 662 -3.89 11.31 11.59
CA GLU A 662 -4.15 12.73 11.81
C GLU A 662 -3.17 13.58 11.00
N LEU A 663 -3.72 14.47 10.16
CA LEU A 663 -2.97 15.46 9.41
C LEU A 663 -3.13 16.82 10.08
N LEU A 664 -2.06 17.27 10.74
CA LEU A 664 -1.88 18.66 11.15
C LEU A 664 -1.31 19.45 9.95
N ALA A 665 -0.68 20.59 10.20
CA ALA A 665 -0.04 21.34 9.12
C ALA A 665 1.21 20.60 8.60
N ILE A 666 1.18 20.13 7.35
CA ILE A 666 2.31 19.48 6.66
C ILE A 666 2.44 19.87 5.19
N VAL A 667 3.63 19.64 4.64
CA VAL A 667 3.86 19.52 3.20
C VAL A 667 4.27 18.09 2.88
N SER A 668 3.32 17.22 2.55
CA SER A 668 3.64 15.89 2.06
C SER A 668 4.07 15.95 0.58
N THR A 669 5.28 15.47 0.33
CA THR A 669 5.92 15.31 -0.98
C THR A 669 5.85 13.88 -1.51
N ALA A 670 5.24 12.96 -0.74
CA ALA A 670 4.94 11.61 -1.20
C ALA A 670 4.06 11.67 -2.45
N THR A 671 4.42 10.88 -3.46
CA THR A 671 3.70 10.78 -4.74
C THR A 671 2.76 9.58 -4.78
N ASN A 672 3.01 8.58 -3.95
CA ASN A 672 2.11 7.45 -3.75
C ASN A 672 0.97 7.81 -2.76
N PRO A 673 -0.13 7.04 -2.73
CA PRO A 673 -1.17 7.20 -1.73
C PRO A 673 -0.60 7.10 -0.30
N LEU A 674 -0.99 8.02 0.58
CA LEU A 674 -0.54 8.00 1.99
C LEU A 674 -0.96 6.71 2.69
N VAL A 675 -2.12 6.16 2.35
CA VAL A 675 -2.62 4.88 2.84
C VAL A 675 -2.93 3.98 1.66
N GLN A 676 -2.32 2.80 1.62
CA GLN A 676 -2.50 1.78 0.57
C GLN A 676 -2.97 0.49 1.22
N LEU A 677 -4.15 0.02 0.80
CA LEU A 677 -4.74 -1.24 1.23
C LEU A 677 -4.90 -2.14 -0.01
N ASP A 678 -4.19 -3.25 -0.05
CA ASP A 678 -4.30 -4.28 -1.08
C ASP A 678 -4.57 -5.63 -0.41
N HIS A 679 -5.66 -6.31 -0.77
CA HIS A 679 -6.10 -7.55 -0.12
C HIS A 679 -6.10 -7.46 1.41
N THR A 680 -6.66 -6.38 1.95
CA THR A 680 -6.61 -6.05 3.37
C THR A 680 -8.02 -5.86 3.94
N THR A 681 -8.24 -6.30 5.17
CA THR A 681 -9.43 -5.96 5.96
C THR A 681 -9.05 -4.93 7.02
N LEU A 682 -9.48 -3.68 6.84
CA LEU A 682 -9.34 -2.63 7.83
C LEU A 682 -10.67 -2.38 8.54
N THR A 683 -10.67 -2.43 9.87
CA THR A 683 -11.84 -2.18 10.71
C THR A 683 -11.51 -1.14 11.78
N GLN A 684 -12.13 0.02 11.69
CA GLN A 684 -12.18 1.00 12.78
C GLN A 684 -13.37 0.68 13.68
N THR A 685 -13.10 0.37 14.95
CA THR A 685 -14.12 -0.06 15.93
C THR A 685 -14.61 1.05 16.84
N GLY A 686 -13.80 2.09 17.06
CA GLY A 686 -14.18 3.21 17.90
C GLY A 686 -15.11 4.19 17.19
N VAL A 687 -15.86 4.92 18.00
CA VAL A 687 -16.91 5.84 17.55
C VAL A 687 -16.56 7.30 17.84
N SER A 688 -15.33 7.63 18.19
CA SER A 688 -14.97 9.02 18.53
C SER A 688 -14.74 9.87 17.28
N ASP A 689 -13.93 9.36 16.36
CA ASP A 689 -13.38 10.14 15.25
C ASP A 689 -13.42 9.40 13.91
N ALA A 690 -13.18 10.14 12.83
CA ALA A 690 -13.03 9.58 11.48
C ALA A 690 -11.76 8.72 11.36
N LEU A 691 -11.67 7.95 10.27
CA LEU A 691 -10.46 7.18 9.98
C LEU A 691 -9.25 8.10 9.72
N VAL A 692 -9.50 9.20 9.01
CA VAL A 692 -8.53 10.28 8.78
C VAL A 692 -9.11 11.58 9.31
N VAL A 693 -8.34 12.25 10.16
CA VAL A 693 -8.67 13.57 10.71
C VAL A 693 -7.72 14.60 10.11
N VAL A 694 -8.25 15.74 9.68
CA VAL A 694 -7.45 16.86 9.14
C VAL A 694 -7.70 18.10 9.97
N SER A 695 -6.67 18.52 10.72
CA SER A 695 -6.74 19.59 11.71
C SER A 695 -5.51 20.51 11.68
N PRO A 696 -5.22 21.20 10.55
CA PRO A 696 -4.10 22.14 10.48
C PRO A 696 -4.35 23.46 11.22
N ASN A 697 -5.49 23.63 11.91
CA ASN A 697 -5.89 24.88 12.56
C ASN A 697 -5.94 26.04 11.56
N THR A 698 -5.16 27.10 11.78
CA THR A 698 -5.06 28.25 10.86
C THR A 698 -4.00 28.08 9.78
N LEU A 699 -3.29 26.94 9.76
CA LEU A 699 -2.21 26.64 8.82
C LEU A 699 -2.74 25.86 7.61
N THR A 700 -1.81 25.44 6.75
CA THR A 700 -2.10 24.75 5.49
C THR A 700 -1.49 23.36 5.48
N THR A 701 -2.22 22.42 4.91
CA THR A 701 -1.78 21.06 4.59
C THR A 701 -1.68 20.92 3.08
N THR A 702 -0.57 20.42 2.56
CA THR A 702 -0.42 20.07 1.14
C THR A 702 -0.05 18.61 0.99
N VAL A 703 -0.69 17.91 0.06
CA VAL A 703 -0.38 16.51 -0.27
C VAL A 703 -0.13 16.35 -1.77
N ALA A 704 1.05 15.82 -2.13
CA ALA A 704 1.49 15.68 -3.52
C ALA A 704 0.96 14.43 -4.23
N GLY A 705 0.55 13.41 -3.49
CA GLY A 705 -0.07 12.18 -3.97
C GLY A 705 -1.51 12.01 -3.46
N PRO A 706 -2.18 10.90 -3.80
CA PRO A 706 -3.48 10.54 -3.24
C PRO A 706 -3.46 10.38 -1.72
N LEU A 707 -4.64 10.46 -1.10
CA LEU A 707 -4.77 10.18 0.33
C LEU A 707 -4.90 8.67 0.60
N LEU A 708 -5.77 8.00 -0.16
CA LEU A 708 -6.18 6.62 0.14
C LEU A 708 -6.39 5.81 -1.14
N GLU A 709 -5.79 4.63 -1.20
CA GLU A 709 -6.04 3.60 -2.21
C GLU A 709 -6.50 2.31 -1.54
N VAL A 710 -7.59 1.74 -2.05
CA VAL A 710 -8.21 0.51 -1.56
C VAL A 710 -8.44 -0.46 -2.73
N VAL A 711 -7.70 -1.57 -2.76
CA VAL A 711 -7.69 -2.58 -3.83
C VAL A 711 -8.01 -3.95 -3.25
N ASP A 712 -9.00 -4.64 -3.81
CA ASP A 712 -9.45 -5.99 -3.41
C ASP A 712 -9.59 -6.16 -1.88
N SER A 713 -10.05 -5.09 -1.21
CA SER A 713 -9.99 -4.91 0.24
C SER A 713 -11.37 -4.64 0.84
N THR A 714 -11.48 -4.81 2.15
CA THR A 714 -12.65 -4.40 2.93
C THR A 714 -12.25 -3.31 3.91
N LEU A 715 -12.93 -2.16 3.85
CA LEU A 715 -12.74 -1.04 4.76
C LEU A 715 -14.06 -0.74 5.48
N THR A 716 -14.07 -0.87 6.79
CA THR A 716 -15.24 -0.59 7.64
C THR A 716 -14.88 0.44 8.70
N THR A 717 -15.65 1.53 8.75
CA THR A 717 -15.50 2.59 9.76
C THR A 717 -16.81 2.85 10.49
N GLN A 718 -16.75 3.11 11.79
CA GLN A 718 -17.94 3.56 12.53
C GLN A 718 -18.29 5.04 12.27
N ARG A 719 -17.33 5.80 11.74
CA ARG A 719 -17.49 7.23 11.41
C ARG A 719 -17.19 7.47 9.94
N SER A 720 -16.83 8.70 9.60
CA SER A 720 -16.43 9.12 8.26
C SER A 720 -15.05 8.56 7.88
N ILE A 721 -14.77 8.50 6.57
CA ILE A 721 -13.39 8.27 6.12
C ILE A 721 -12.56 9.50 6.42
N LEU A 722 -13.08 10.68 6.11
CA LEU A 722 -12.39 11.95 6.31
C LEU A 722 -13.27 12.94 7.07
N LEU A 723 -12.72 13.50 8.15
CA LEU A 723 -13.30 14.61 8.90
C LEU A 723 -12.30 15.77 8.90
N SER A 724 -12.75 16.95 8.48
CA SER A 724 -11.97 18.17 8.59
C SER A 724 -12.45 19.05 9.75
N THR A 725 -11.53 19.72 10.43
CA THR A 725 -11.84 20.77 11.41
C THR A 725 -11.73 22.17 10.80
N THR A 726 -10.78 23.01 11.21
CA THR A 726 -10.52 24.32 10.60
C THR A 726 -9.25 24.27 9.75
N GLY A 727 -9.15 25.15 8.74
CA GLY A 727 -7.92 25.34 7.95
C GLY A 727 -8.03 24.94 6.48
N VAL A 728 -6.90 24.57 5.87
CA VAL A 728 -6.81 24.31 4.43
C VAL A 728 -6.08 22.99 4.15
N LEU A 729 -6.64 22.19 3.24
CA LEU A 729 -5.99 21.05 2.62
C LEU A 729 -5.97 21.21 1.10
N THR A 730 -4.78 21.18 0.51
CA THR A 730 -4.60 21.20 -0.94
C THR A 730 -3.98 19.89 -1.41
N SER A 731 -4.68 19.18 -2.29
CA SER A 731 -4.11 18.07 -3.06
C SER A 731 -3.58 18.60 -4.39
N SER A 732 -2.30 18.33 -4.68
CA SER A 732 -1.66 18.74 -5.94
C SER A 732 -1.56 17.62 -6.97
N THR A 733 -2.00 16.41 -6.64
CA THR A 733 -2.08 15.30 -7.60
C THR A 733 -3.25 15.45 -8.58
N THR A 734 -3.04 14.98 -9.81
CA THR A 734 -4.11 14.81 -10.81
C THR A 734 -4.79 13.44 -10.69
N ASP A 735 -4.22 12.52 -9.93
CA ASP A 735 -4.83 11.23 -9.64
C ASP A 735 -6.03 11.39 -8.69
N PRO A 736 -6.95 10.42 -8.64
CA PRO A 736 -8.06 10.44 -7.68
C PRO A 736 -7.54 10.57 -6.25
N PHE A 737 -8.10 11.51 -5.49
CA PHE A 737 -7.71 11.71 -4.09
C PHE A 737 -8.00 10.47 -3.23
N VAL A 738 -9.09 9.77 -3.54
CA VAL A 738 -9.41 8.43 -3.04
C VAL A 738 -9.72 7.50 -4.22
N SER A 739 -9.07 6.33 -4.27
CA SER A 739 -9.34 5.27 -5.26
C SER A 739 -9.82 3.98 -4.58
N ILE A 740 -10.85 3.35 -5.15
CA ILE A 740 -11.45 2.12 -4.63
C ILE A 740 -11.68 1.13 -5.77
N THR A 741 -10.92 0.04 -5.84
CA THR A 741 -11.00 -0.97 -6.91
C THR A 741 -11.28 -2.35 -6.34
N GLY A 742 -12.29 -3.05 -6.87
CA GLY A 742 -12.63 -4.42 -6.45
C GLY A 742 -12.97 -4.57 -4.96
N SER A 743 -13.33 -3.47 -4.29
CA SER A 743 -13.32 -3.38 -2.83
C SER A 743 -14.70 -3.08 -2.25
N VAL A 744 -14.84 -3.32 -0.94
CA VAL A 744 -16.04 -2.96 -0.16
C VAL A 744 -15.66 -1.92 0.88
N VAL A 745 -16.30 -0.75 0.83
CA VAL A 745 -16.12 0.34 1.78
C VAL A 745 -17.45 0.67 2.44
N THR A 746 -17.48 0.65 3.77
CA THR A 746 -18.67 0.98 4.56
C THR A 746 -18.34 1.99 5.65
N THR A 747 -19.14 3.04 5.76
CA THR A 747 -18.98 4.09 6.77
C THR A 747 -20.22 4.23 7.64
N GLY A 748 -20.03 4.35 8.95
CA GLY A 748 -21.12 4.56 9.91
C GLY A 748 -21.67 6.00 9.91
N GLN A 749 -20.97 6.94 9.26
CA GLN A 749 -21.37 8.34 9.09
C GLN A 749 -21.19 8.75 7.61
N ASN A 750 -21.22 10.05 7.31
CA ASN A 750 -20.88 10.57 5.99
C ASN A 750 -19.52 10.06 5.50
N PHE A 751 -19.30 9.89 4.20
CA PHE A 751 -17.98 9.49 3.70
C PHE A 751 -16.95 10.62 3.91
N LEU A 752 -17.36 11.85 3.57
CA LEU A 752 -16.61 13.09 3.78
C LEU A 752 -17.49 14.12 4.48
N ASN A 753 -16.93 14.79 5.48
CA ASN A 753 -17.56 15.92 6.15
C ASN A 753 -16.62 17.14 6.11
N ILE A 754 -17.07 18.22 5.47
CA ILE A 754 -16.37 19.51 5.37
C ILE A 754 -17.18 20.57 6.12
N GLY A 755 -16.57 21.26 7.07
CA GLY A 755 -17.25 22.38 7.73
C GLY A 755 -16.33 23.28 8.52
N HIS A 756 -16.93 24.14 9.34
CA HIS A 756 -16.21 25.08 10.22
C HIS A 756 -15.19 25.97 9.47
N GLY A 757 -15.50 26.37 8.23
CA GLY A 757 -14.59 27.19 7.42
C GLY A 757 -13.42 26.43 6.79
N PHE A 758 -13.42 25.10 6.80
CA PHE A 758 -12.38 24.30 6.15
C PHE A 758 -12.41 24.44 4.62
N ASN A 759 -11.23 24.51 3.98
CA ASN A 759 -11.10 24.57 2.54
C ASN A 759 -10.36 23.33 2.01
N LEU A 760 -11.03 22.54 1.16
CA LEU A 760 -10.45 21.44 0.42
C LEU A 760 -10.29 21.81 -1.05
N THR A 761 -9.06 21.83 -1.55
CA THR A 761 -8.74 22.11 -2.96
C THR A 761 -8.12 20.87 -3.61
N LEU A 762 -8.67 20.43 -4.74
CA LEU A 762 -8.25 19.21 -5.44
C LEU A 762 -7.80 19.51 -6.87
N ARG A 763 -6.77 18.82 -7.36
CA ARG A 763 -6.32 18.86 -8.77
C ARG A 763 -6.75 17.66 -9.61
N GLY A 764 -7.45 16.70 -9.02
CA GLY A 764 -8.07 15.55 -9.68
C GLY A 764 -9.46 15.28 -9.11
N SER A 765 -10.03 14.10 -9.41
CA SER A 765 -11.27 13.64 -8.78
C SER A 765 -11.13 13.51 -7.26
N LEU A 766 -12.23 13.74 -6.52
CA LEU A 766 -12.27 13.39 -5.10
C LEU A 766 -12.30 11.86 -4.93
N LEU A 767 -13.13 11.17 -5.71
CA LEU A 767 -13.36 9.74 -5.57
C LEU A 767 -13.46 9.06 -6.94
N GLN A 768 -12.70 7.98 -7.12
CA GLN A 768 -12.88 7.02 -8.20
C GLN A 768 -13.15 5.62 -7.63
N ALA A 769 -14.24 5.00 -8.07
CA ALA A 769 -14.60 3.63 -7.68
C ALA A 769 -14.78 2.74 -8.92
N VAL A 770 -14.10 1.60 -8.96
CA VAL A 770 -14.13 0.63 -10.07
C VAL A 770 -14.50 -0.75 -9.55
N SER A 771 -15.65 -1.28 -9.99
CA SER A 771 -16.15 -2.60 -9.58
C SER A 771 -16.21 -2.78 -8.05
N SER A 772 -16.54 -1.70 -7.35
CA SER A 772 -16.50 -1.62 -5.88
C SER A 772 -17.87 -1.34 -5.29
N THR A 773 -18.08 -1.70 -4.03
CA THR A 773 -19.25 -1.32 -3.24
C THR A 773 -18.86 -0.24 -2.25
N LEU A 774 -19.51 0.91 -2.29
CA LEU A 774 -19.38 1.98 -1.31
C LEU A 774 -20.73 2.27 -0.67
N ALA A 775 -20.82 2.22 0.66
CA ALA A 775 -22.06 2.50 1.37
C ALA A 775 -21.83 3.37 2.62
N THR A 776 -22.67 4.40 2.79
CA THR A 776 -22.82 5.11 4.07
C THR A 776 -23.98 4.51 4.87
N ALA A 777 -23.98 4.71 6.19
CA ALA A 777 -25.09 4.31 7.04
C ALA A 777 -26.41 5.01 6.63
N ALA A 778 -27.54 4.44 7.08
CA ALA A 778 -28.85 5.05 6.87
C ALA A 778 -28.87 6.51 7.37
N ASP A 779 -29.60 7.37 6.66
CA ASP A 779 -29.72 8.80 6.95
C ASP A 779 -28.41 9.62 6.81
N GLN A 780 -27.32 9.02 6.30
CA GLN A 780 -26.04 9.71 6.09
C GLN A 780 -25.82 10.09 4.63
N THR A 781 -25.24 11.26 4.44
CA THR A 781 -24.90 11.81 3.12
C THR A 781 -23.51 11.32 2.70
N LEU A 782 -23.25 11.13 1.40
CA LEU A 782 -21.90 10.80 0.96
C LEU A 782 -20.94 11.98 1.24
N LEU A 783 -21.24 13.17 0.72
CA LEU A 783 -20.50 14.41 0.92
C LEU A 783 -21.36 15.47 1.65
N ALA A 784 -21.03 15.76 2.90
CA ALA A 784 -21.69 16.82 3.67
C ALA A 784 -20.80 18.06 3.77
N LEU A 785 -21.35 19.22 3.40
CA LEU A 785 -20.70 20.52 3.55
C LEU A 785 -21.61 21.45 4.36
N ALA A 786 -21.07 22.08 5.40
CA ALA A 786 -21.82 23.01 6.26
C ALA A 786 -20.91 24.08 6.88
N ALA A 787 -21.49 25.04 7.60
CA ALA A 787 -20.75 25.99 8.46
C ALA A 787 -19.55 26.67 7.78
N GLY A 788 -19.72 27.10 6.52
CA GLY A 788 -18.71 27.82 5.74
C GLY A 788 -17.62 26.94 5.12
N GLY A 789 -17.82 25.63 5.08
CA GLY A 789 -16.94 24.70 4.38
C GLY A 789 -16.86 24.96 2.87
N HIS A 790 -15.66 24.82 2.29
CA HIS A 790 -15.41 25.01 0.87
C HIS A 790 -14.74 23.77 0.26
N LEU A 791 -15.25 23.33 -0.89
CA LEU A 791 -14.64 22.31 -1.72
C LEU A 791 -14.44 22.85 -3.13
N SER A 792 -13.21 22.82 -3.64
CA SER A 792 -12.93 23.21 -5.02
C SER A 792 -12.12 22.17 -5.77
N THR A 793 -12.38 22.08 -7.07
CA THR A 793 -11.51 21.39 -8.03
C THR A 793 -10.88 22.42 -8.96
N VAL A 794 -9.57 22.33 -9.17
CA VAL A 794 -8.81 23.31 -9.94
C VAL A 794 -7.93 22.61 -10.97
N LEU A 795 -7.81 23.20 -12.16
CA LEU A 795 -6.96 22.69 -13.24
C LEU A 795 -7.29 21.24 -13.67
N THR A 796 -8.53 20.79 -13.46
CA THR A 796 -9.03 19.48 -13.88
C THR A 796 -10.39 19.61 -14.56
N THR A 797 -10.70 18.67 -15.44
CA THR A 797 -12.04 18.48 -16.03
C THR A 797 -12.67 17.16 -15.59
N ASP A 798 -11.99 16.43 -14.71
CA ASP A 798 -12.46 15.14 -14.21
C ASP A 798 -13.72 15.33 -13.36
N PRO A 799 -14.63 14.33 -13.34
CA PRO A 799 -15.76 14.38 -12.44
C PRO A 799 -15.29 14.35 -10.98
N LEU A 800 -15.98 15.06 -10.09
CA LEU A 800 -15.71 14.97 -8.65
C LEU A 800 -15.83 13.52 -8.16
N LEU A 801 -16.87 12.82 -8.63
CA LEU A 801 -17.19 11.42 -8.34
C LEU A 801 -17.23 10.60 -9.63
N SER A 802 -16.42 9.55 -9.71
CA SER A 802 -16.40 8.60 -10.84
C SER A 802 -16.72 7.19 -10.37
N MET A 803 -17.67 6.55 -11.06
CA MET A 803 -18.03 5.16 -10.83
C MET A 803 -18.01 4.35 -12.12
N THR A 804 -17.32 3.22 -12.10
CA THR A 804 -17.29 2.26 -13.21
C THR A 804 -17.65 0.87 -12.72
N GLY A 805 -18.88 0.43 -13.00
CA GLY A 805 -19.45 -0.77 -12.38
C GLY A 805 -19.65 -0.61 -10.86
N GLY A 806 -19.96 -1.71 -10.18
CA GLY A 806 -20.14 -1.71 -8.72
C GLY A 806 -21.40 -0.99 -8.25
N MET A 807 -21.42 -0.61 -6.97
CA MET A 807 -22.57 0.01 -6.29
C MET A 807 -22.12 1.15 -5.38
N LEU A 808 -22.85 2.27 -5.43
CA LEU A 808 -22.77 3.34 -4.43
C LEU A 808 -24.13 3.54 -3.78
N THR A 809 -24.14 3.47 -2.46
CA THR A 809 -25.31 3.70 -1.63
C THR A 809 -25.04 4.86 -0.68
N ALA A 810 -25.64 6.01 -0.95
CA ALA A 810 -25.77 7.09 0.01
C ALA A 810 -27.06 6.91 0.81
N GLY A 811 -26.95 6.77 2.13
CA GLY A 811 -28.09 6.60 3.03
C GLY A 811 -29.11 7.73 2.97
N LEU A 812 -28.67 8.94 2.61
CA LEU A 812 -29.52 10.11 2.39
C LEU A 812 -29.17 10.84 1.08
N HIS A 813 -28.33 11.88 1.10
CA HIS A 813 -27.95 12.63 -0.10
C HIS A 813 -26.60 12.16 -0.67
N LEU A 814 -26.33 12.35 -1.97
CA LEU A 814 -24.96 12.22 -2.49
C LEU A 814 -24.14 13.45 -2.10
N ILE A 815 -24.64 14.65 -2.38
CA ILE A 815 -24.05 15.89 -1.87
C ILE A 815 -25.12 16.76 -1.21
N HIS A 816 -24.79 17.28 -0.03
CA HIS A 816 -25.58 18.26 0.69
C HIS A 816 -24.69 19.47 1.01
N VAL A 817 -25.07 20.63 0.45
CA VAL A 817 -24.42 21.91 0.69
C VAL A 817 -25.38 22.75 1.52
N ASP A 818 -25.07 22.86 2.81
CA ASP A 818 -25.86 23.60 3.78
C ASP A 818 -25.19 24.94 4.07
N GLY A 819 -25.83 26.05 3.69
CA GLY A 819 -25.34 27.39 3.96
C GLY A 819 -25.53 27.86 5.40
N THR A 820 -26.13 27.07 6.30
CA THR A 820 -26.23 27.43 7.72
C THR A 820 -24.85 27.67 8.32
N GLY A 821 -24.53 28.95 8.53
CA GLY A 821 -23.29 29.42 9.12
C GLY A 821 -23.51 30.13 10.45
N SER A 822 -22.47 30.19 11.27
CA SER A 822 -22.42 31.16 12.38
C SER A 822 -22.38 32.57 11.78
N LEU A 823 -23.06 33.54 12.41
CA LEU A 823 -23.13 34.94 11.95
C LEU A 823 -21.73 35.45 11.53
N GLY A 824 -21.54 35.74 10.24
CA GLY A 824 -20.28 36.26 9.67
C GLY A 824 -19.35 35.24 8.99
N ALA A 825 -19.70 33.95 8.94
CA ALA A 825 -18.95 32.96 8.17
C ALA A 825 -19.15 33.13 6.64
N ALA A 826 -18.14 32.78 5.85
CA ALA A 826 -18.26 32.69 4.39
C ALA A 826 -19.33 31.64 4.01
N PRO A 827 -20.02 31.76 2.85
CA PRO A 827 -21.02 30.80 2.44
C PRO A 827 -20.39 29.43 2.16
N THR A 828 -21.05 28.36 2.64
CA THR A 828 -20.67 26.99 2.30
C THR A 828 -20.77 26.80 0.79
N SER A 829 -19.69 26.33 0.15
CA SER A 829 -19.62 26.32 -1.31
C SER A 829 -18.84 25.14 -1.90
N VAL A 830 -19.25 24.74 -3.10
CA VAL A 830 -18.63 23.70 -3.91
C VAL A 830 -18.37 24.25 -5.31
N ASP A 831 -17.09 24.36 -5.70
CA ASP A 831 -16.67 24.90 -7.00
C ASP A 831 -16.00 23.83 -7.87
N LEU A 832 -16.72 23.39 -8.90
CA LEU A 832 -16.31 22.31 -9.78
C LEU A 832 -15.86 22.82 -11.14
N ALA A 833 -14.66 22.41 -11.55
CA ALA A 833 -14.16 22.64 -12.91
C ALA A 833 -14.68 21.57 -13.89
N GLY A 834 -14.97 20.36 -13.40
CA GLY A 834 -15.58 19.25 -14.14
C GLY A 834 -17.03 18.94 -13.71
N PRO A 835 -17.60 17.81 -14.17
CA PRO A 835 -18.88 17.29 -13.69
C PRO A 835 -18.89 16.96 -12.19
N LEU A 836 -20.08 16.83 -11.60
CA LEU A 836 -20.22 16.30 -10.24
C LEU A 836 -20.08 14.77 -10.24
N LEU A 837 -20.85 14.08 -11.08
CA LEU A 837 -20.93 12.61 -11.08
C LEU A 837 -20.95 12.03 -12.48
N VAL A 838 -20.07 11.06 -12.72
CA VAL A 838 -20.11 10.19 -13.89
C VAL A 838 -20.16 8.72 -13.44
N ALA A 839 -21.26 8.03 -13.77
CA ALA A 839 -21.43 6.61 -13.49
C ALA A 839 -21.57 5.82 -14.80
N ASN A 840 -20.68 4.86 -15.02
CA ASN A 840 -20.58 4.06 -16.25
C ASN A 840 -20.45 2.56 -15.93
N GLY A 841 -20.38 1.73 -16.97
CA GLY A 841 -20.09 0.30 -16.82
C GLY A 841 -21.19 -0.47 -16.08
N GLY A 842 -22.42 0.05 -16.05
CA GLY A 842 -23.54 -0.56 -15.34
C GLY A 842 -23.51 -0.36 -13.81
N ALA A 843 -22.78 0.64 -13.31
CA ALA A 843 -22.79 1.01 -11.90
C ALA A 843 -24.22 1.27 -11.39
N ALA A 844 -24.52 0.83 -10.17
CA ALA A 844 -25.79 1.10 -9.49
C ALA A 844 -25.62 2.25 -8.48
N ILE A 845 -26.46 3.28 -8.60
CA ILE A 845 -26.46 4.41 -7.66
C ILE A 845 -27.77 4.38 -6.87
N THR A 846 -27.64 4.30 -5.54
CA THR A 846 -28.73 4.41 -4.60
C THR A 846 -28.53 5.65 -3.74
N ALA A 847 -29.47 6.59 -3.79
CA ALA A 847 -29.51 7.75 -2.92
C ALA A 847 -30.94 7.90 -2.41
N ALA A 848 -31.15 7.70 -1.10
CA ALA A 848 -32.50 7.69 -0.55
C ALA A 848 -33.16 9.08 -0.67
N GLY A 849 -32.37 10.14 -0.48
CA GLY A 849 -32.68 11.53 -0.72
C GLY A 849 -32.17 12.01 -2.10
N SER A 850 -31.45 13.12 -2.11
CA SER A 850 -31.07 13.84 -3.33
C SER A 850 -29.72 13.40 -3.89
N ILE A 851 -29.53 13.56 -5.20
CA ILE A 851 -28.17 13.64 -5.74
C ILE A 851 -27.55 14.95 -5.26
N VAL A 852 -28.25 16.06 -5.47
CA VAL A 852 -27.82 17.39 -5.05
C VAL A 852 -28.89 18.01 -4.17
N LYS A 853 -28.52 18.38 -2.95
CA LYS A 853 -29.31 19.25 -2.08
C LYS A 853 -28.50 20.50 -1.76
N VAL A 854 -29.04 21.66 -2.10
CA VAL A 854 -28.46 22.96 -1.71
C VAL A 854 -29.53 23.80 -1.03
N GLU A 855 -29.23 24.29 0.17
CA GLU A 855 -30.17 25.07 0.98
C GLU A 855 -29.47 26.11 1.85
N GLU A 856 -30.26 26.99 2.46
CA GLU A 856 -29.84 27.93 3.51
C GLU A 856 -28.65 28.84 3.11
N GLY A 857 -28.53 29.19 1.82
CA GLY A 857 -27.46 30.04 1.30
C GLY A 857 -26.21 29.29 0.83
N GLY A 858 -26.27 27.96 0.73
CA GLY A 858 -25.22 27.16 0.09
C GLY A 858 -25.12 27.43 -1.41
N LEU A 859 -23.94 27.19 -1.98
CA LEU A 859 -23.68 27.38 -3.41
C LEU A 859 -22.96 26.17 -4.02
N LEU A 860 -23.45 25.67 -5.14
CA LEU A 860 -22.73 24.72 -6.00
C LEU A 860 -22.53 25.32 -7.38
N THR A 861 -21.27 25.47 -7.78
CA THR A 861 -20.87 25.95 -9.10
C THR A 861 -20.23 24.81 -9.88
N ALA A 862 -20.63 24.60 -11.14
CA ALA A 862 -19.98 23.67 -12.06
C ALA A 862 -19.75 24.33 -13.43
N ALA A 863 -18.49 24.62 -13.72
CA ALA A 863 -18.10 25.38 -14.91
C ALA A 863 -18.11 24.55 -16.21
N SER A 864 -18.11 23.22 -16.13
CA SER A 864 -18.07 22.35 -17.29
C SER A 864 -19.38 22.39 -18.10
N THR A 865 -19.26 22.33 -19.43
CA THR A 865 -20.40 22.13 -20.35
C THR A 865 -20.85 20.67 -20.44
N ASP A 866 -20.07 19.75 -19.88
CA ASP A 866 -20.49 18.36 -19.75
C ASP A 866 -21.65 18.25 -18.74
N PRO A 867 -22.49 17.20 -18.83
CA PRO A 867 -23.60 17.05 -17.90
C PRO A 867 -23.13 17.03 -16.44
N LEU A 868 -23.80 17.78 -15.55
CA LEU A 868 -23.48 17.80 -14.12
C LEU A 868 -23.51 16.38 -13.55
N VAL A 869 -24.51 15.61 -13.96
CA VAL A 869 -24.66 14.18 -13.65
C VAL A 869 -24.88 13.39 -14.94
N SER A 870 -24.05 12.36 -15.17
CA SER A 870 -24.22 11.41 -16.26
C SER A 870 -24.30 9.98 -15.73
N LEU A 871 -25.39 9.27 -16.08
CA LEU A 871 -25.60 7.86 -15.74
C LEU A 871 -25.70 7.03 -17.03
N THR A 872 -24.76 6.10 -17.21
CA THR A 872 -24.65 5.24 -18.40
C THR A 872 -24.81 3.77 -18.03
N GLY A 873 -25.87 3.13 -18.53
CA GLY A 873 -26.28 1.80 -18.12
C GLY A 873 -26.78 1.76 -16.67
N GLY A 874 -26.92 0.56 -16.11
CA GLY A 874 -27.22 0.39 -14.68
C GLY A 874 -28.69 0.58 -14.31
N THR A 875 -29.00 0.25 -13.06
CA THR A 875 -30.30 0.49 -12.42
C THR A 875 -30.07 1.31 -11.17
N HIS A 876 -30.72 2.46 -11.08
CA HIS A 876 -30.52 3.47 -10.05
C HIS A 876 -31.82 3.74 -9.30
N SER A 877 -31.71 3.85 -7.97
CA SER A 877 -32.80 4.22 -7.08
C SER A 877 -32.44 5.54 -6.41
N ILE A 878 -32.95 6.65 -6.93
CA ILE A 878 -32.52 8.00 -6.54
C ILE A 878 -33.75 8.77 -6.10
N ALA A 879 -33.68 9.46 -4.96
CA ALA A 879 -34.83 10.12 -4.36
C ALA A 879 -35.96 9.12 -4.13
N SER A 880 -35.65 8.03 -3.43
CA SER A 880 -36.61 6.95 -3.15
C SER A 880 -37.46 7.20 -1.91
N LEU A 881 -37.04 8.08 -1.00
CA LEU A 881 -37.87 8.47 0.15
C LEU A 881 -39.09 9.27 -0.30
N PRO A 882 -40.27 9.09 0.32
CA PRO A 882 -41.45 9.88 0.01
C PRO A 882 -41.19 11.39 0.07
N GLY A 883 -41.46 12.09 -1.03
CA GLY A 883 -41.25 13.55 -1.15
C GLY A 883 -39.82 13.97 -1.49
N ALA A 884 -38.85 13.05 -1.56
CA ALA A 884 -37.49 13.36 -1.98
C ALA A 884 -37.42 13.86 -3.44
N VAL A 885 -36.30 14.47 -3.78
CA VAL A 885 -36.07 15.08 -5.10
C VAL A 885 -34.61 14.83 -5.50
N MET A 886 -34.36 14.47 -6.76
CA MET A 886 -32.98 14.23 -7.23
C MET A 886 -32.13 15.51 -7.12
N PHE A 887 -32.70 16.65 -7.49
CA PHE A 887 -32.10 17.99 -7.36
C PHE A 887 -33.03 18.89 -6.56
N SER A 888 -32.66 19.20 -5.32
CA SER A 888 -33.42 20.09 -4.44
C SER A 888 -32.65 21.39 -4.24
N LEU A 889 -33.22 22.49 -4.71
CA LEU A 889 -32.62 23.82 -4.72
C LEU A 889 -33.51 24.78 -3.94
N THR A 890 -32.99 25.31 -2.83
CA THR A 890 -33.72 26.24 -1.96
C THR A 890 -32.94 27.55 -1.84
N GLY A 891 -33.64 28.66 -2.06
CA GLY A 891 -33.14 30.02 -1.89
C GLY A 891 -33.92 30.78 -0.81
N SER A 892 -33.48 32.00 -0.54
CA SER A 892 -34.05 32.87 0.49
C SER A 892 -34.24 34.32 0.02
N ALA A 893 -33.32 34.83 -0.81
CA ALA A 893 -33.40 36.17 -1.36
C ALA A 893 -34.44 36.23 -2.47
N THR A 894 -35.21 37.32 -2.49
CA THR A 894 -36.25 37.54 -3.50
C THR A 894 -36.26 38.98 -4.00
N ALA A 895 -36.74 39.17 -5.23
CA ALA A 895 -36.98 40.47 -5.83
C ALA A 895 -38.28 40.44 -6.67
N VAL A 896 -38.88 41.61 -6.87
CA VAL A 896 -40.06 41.73 -7.74
C VAL A 896 -39.62 41.68 -9.20
N ASP A 897 -40.14 40.70 -9.94
CA ASP A 897 -39.96 40.57 -11.38
C ASP A 897 -40.74 41.68 -12.11
N PRO A 898 -40.07 42.53 -12.91
CA PRO A 898 -40.74 43.65 -13.55
C PRO A 898 -41.72 43.22 -14.65
N ASP A 899 -41.54 42.05 -15.25
CA ASP A 899 -42.38 41.57 -16.36
C ASP A 899 -43.70 40.95 -15.87
N THR A 900 -43.63 40.18 -14.78
CA THR A 900 -44.80 39.47 -14.25
C THR A 900 -45.39 40.10 -12.98
N GLY A 901 -44.64 40.99 -12.31
CA GLY A 901 -45.00 41.56 -11.02
C GLY A 901 -44.94 40.57 -9.85
N LEU A 902 -44.35 39.40 -10.05
CA LEU A 902 -44.22 38.35 -9.02
C LEU A 902 -42.98 38.61 -8.17
N THR A 903 -43.05 38.33 -6.87
CA THR A 903 -41.85 38.25 -6.03
C THR A 903 -41.18 36.90 -6.25
N LEU A 904 -40.00 36.90 -6.86
CA LEU A 904 -39.28 35.70 -7.27
C LEU A 904 -37.95 35.55 -6.55
N GLY A 905 -37.50 34.31 -6.38
CA GLY A 905 -36.17 33.96 -5.89
C GLY A 905 -35.07 34.55 -6.77
N THR A 906 -34.03 35.07 -6.13
CA THR A 906 -32.83 35.63 -6.78
C THR A 906 -31.55 34.87 -6.43
N ASP A 907 -31.59 34.00 -5.42
CA ASP A 907 -30.45 33.14 -5.09
C ASP A 907 -30.27 32.09 -6.18
N GLU A 908 -29.02 31.88 -6.62
CA GLU A 908 -28.63 30.82 -7.54
C GLU A 908 -27.87 29.72 -6.80
N PRO A 909 -28.56 28.86 -6.02
CA PRO A 909 -27.89 27.81 -5.23
C PRO A 909 -27.17 26.78 -6.11
N LEU A 910 -27.53 26.70 -7.40
CA LEU A 910 -26.83 25.89 -8.39
C LEU A 910 -26.56 26.71 -9.65
N GLN A 911 -25.27 26.84 -9.99
CA GLN A 911 -24.80 27.42 -11.23
C GLN A 911 -24.13 26.31 -12.07
N HIS A 912 -24.62 26.07 -13.28
CA HIS A 912 -24.08 25.02 -14.16
C HIS A 912 -24.06 25.45 -15.63
N ALA A 913 -23.04 25.01 -16.38
CA ALA A 913 -22.96 25.26 -17.83
C ALA A 913 -23.48 24.09 -18.68
N GLY A 914 -23.52 22.88 -18.11
CA GLY A 914 -23.92 21.64 -18.78
C GLY A 914 -25.42 21.30 -18.71
N THR A 915 -25.78 20.13 -19.21
CA THR A 915 -27.08 19.48 -18.91
C THR A 915 -27.14 19.09 -17.43
N LEU A 916 -28.28 19.24 -16.75
CA LEU A 916 -28.36 18.88 -15.32
C LEU A 916 -28.30 17.36 -15.11
N LEU A 917 -29.12 16.59 -15.82
CA LEU A 917 -29.12 15.13 -15.79
C LEU A 917 -29.12 14.52 -17.19
N ASN A 918 -28.11 13.70 -17.51
CA ASN A 918 -28.02 12.90 -18.72
C ASN A 918 -28.10 11.40 -18.41
N LEU A 919 -29.05 10.71 -19.02
CA LEU A 919 -29.23 9.25 -18.94
C LEU A 919 -28.95 8.60 -20.29
N SER A 920 -28.11 7.56 -20.32
CA SER A 920 -27.77 6.80 -21.53
C SER A 920 -27.87 5.29 -21.27
N GLY A 921 -28.86 4.60 -21.83
CA GLY A 921 -29.15 3.19 -21.53
C GLY A 921 -29.40 2.88 -20.05
N ALA A 922 -29.70 3.87 -19.22
CA ALA A 922 -29.84 3.74 -17.77
C ALA A 922 -31.30 3.62 -17.33
N THR A 923 -31.56 2.86 -16.26
CA THR A 923 -32.89 2.80 -15.62
C THR A 923 -32.85 3.55 -14.29
N VAL A 924 -33.68 4.57 -14.11
CA VAL A 924 -33.73 5.38 -12.88
C VAL A 924 -35.16 5.43 -12.35
N THR A 925 -35.33 5.17 -11.06
CA THR A 925 -36.60 5.35 -10.34
C THR A 925 -36.44 6.34 -9.19
N GLY A 926 -37.42 7.23 -9.00
CA GLY A 926 -37.44 8.21 -7.91
C GLY A 926 -38.78 8.87 -7.71
N GLN A 927 -38.86 9.85 -6.81
CA GLN A 927 -40.08 10.63 -6.58
C GLN A 927 -40.22 11.80 -7.56
N LYS A 928 -39.18 12.65 -7.67
CA LYS A 928 -39.15 13.90 -8.45
C LYS A 928 -37.75 14.13 -9.01
N VAL A 929 -37.63 14.78 -10.17
CA VAL A 929 -36.34 15.14 -10.75
C VAL A 929 -35.81 16.43 -10.11
N LEU A 930 -36.59 17.50 -10.17
CA LEU A 930 -36.15 18.83 -9.74
C LEU A 930 -37.21 19.51 -8.88
N ARG A 931 -36.75 20.21 -7.85
CA ARG A 931 -37.53 21.15 -7.06
C ARG A 931 -36.73 22.43 -6.91
N VAL A 932 -37.30 23.54 -7.35
CA VAL A 932 -36.80 24.88 -7.08
C VAL A 932 -37.78 25.55 -6.12
N ASP A 933 -37.27 26.04 -5.00
CA ASP A 933 -38.03 26.68 -3.94
C ASP A 933 -37.41 28.03 -3.60
N THR A 934 -38.14 29.12 -3.88
CA THR A 934 -37.66 30.48 -3.59
C THR A 934 -36.25 30.77 -4.16
N ALA A 935 -35.87 30.11 -5.26
CA ALA A 935 -34.56 30.19 -5.90
C ALA A 935 -34.65 30.46 -7.41
N LEU A 936 -33.54 30.90 -7.99
CA LEU A 936 -33.29 31.01 -9.42
C LEU A 936 -32.47 29.81 -9.90
N LEU A 937 -32.92 29.18 -11.00
CA LEU A 937 -32.13 28.25 -11.79
C LEU A 937 -32.10 28.71 -13.24
N GLU A 938 -30.89 28.90 -13.78
CA GLU A 938 -30.66 29.19 -15.19
C GLU A 938 -30.08 27.97 -15.91
N ALA A 939 -30.59 27.67 -17.10
CA ALA A 939 -30.15 26.55 -17.92
C ALA A 939 -29.98 26.95 -19.39
N SER A 940 -28.75 26.86 -19.90
CA SER A 940 -28.42 27.11 -21.31
C SER A 940 -28.51 25.85 -22.19
N LEU A 941 -28.51 24.68 -21.56
CA LEU A 941 -28.72 23.36 -22.15
C LEU A 941 -29.98 22.70 -21.53
N PRO A 942 -30.48 21.59 -22.09
CA PRO A 942 -31.62 20.89 -21.50
C PRO A 942 -31.34 20.51 -20.05
N ILE A 943 -32.33 20.62 -19.17
CA ILE A 943 -32.18 20.16 -17.78
C ILE A 943 -32.23 18.64 -17.67
N LEU A 944 -32.84 17.97 -18.66
CA LEU A 944 -32.93 16.52 -18.70
C LEU A 944 -32.77 15.98 -20.12
N THR A 945 -31.84 15.04 -20.28
CA THR A 945 -31.67 14.26 -21.51
C THR A 945 -31.76 12.76 -21.22
N LEU A 946 -32.61 12.05 -21.98
CA LEU A 946 -32.68 10.59 -21.98
C LEU A 946 -32.33 10.09 -23.38
N ARG A 947 -31.38 9.16 -23.47
CA ARG A 947 -30.95 8.57 -24.75
C ARG A 947 -30.63 7.07 -24.62
N GLU A 948 -30.45 6.44 -25.76
CA GLU A 948 -29.94 5.06 -25.88
C GLU A 948 -30.78 4.02 -25.11
N GLY A 949 -32.11 4.15 -25.12
CA GLY A 949 -33.00 3.20 -24.43
C GLY A 949 -33.09 3.40 -22.92
N SER A 950 -32.80 4.60 -22.42
CA SER A 950 -32.95 4.93 -21.00
C SER A 950 -34.41 4.89 -20.55
N THR A 951 -34.63 4.58 -19.28
CA THR A 951 -35.93 4.69 -18.61
C THR A 951 -35.83 5.53 -17.36
N LEU A 952 -36.61 6.61 -17.25
CA LEU A 952 -36.80 7.37 -16.01
C LEU A 952 -38.22 7.19 -15.51
N THR A 953 -38.40 6.92 -14.22
CA THR A 953 -39.72 6.83 -13.60
C THR A 953 -39.79 7.72 -12.37
N THR A 954 -40.73 8.67 -12.35
CA THR A 954 -41.06 9.49 -11.17
C THR A 954 -42.42 9.11 -10.61
N SER A 955 -42.55 9.06 -9.28
CA SER A 955 -43.83 8.76 -8.62
C SER A 955 -44.70 10.00 -8.37
N ALA A 956 -44.15 11.20 -8.54
CA ALA A 956 -44.84 12.49 -8.45
C ALA A 956 -44.45 13.38 -9.65
N SER A 957 -44.94 14.64 -9.64
CA SER A 957 -44.57 15.63 -10.65
C SER A 957 -43.04 15.73 -10.79
N ALA A 958 -42.55 15.72 -12.02
CA ALA A 958 -41.11 15.59 -12.29
C ALA A 958 -40.33 16.87 -11.97
N PHE A 959 -40.85 18.03 -12.38
CA PHE A 959 -40.25 19.34 -12.16
C PHE A 959 -41.23 20.22 -11.38
N ASP A 960 -40.86 20.57 -10.14
CA ASP A 960 -41.66 21.43 -9.26
C ASP A 960 -41.00 22.79 -9.06
N LEU A 961 -41.76 23.85 -9.30
CA LEU A 961 -41.41 25.21 -8.92
C LEU A 961 -42.42 25.70 -7.89
N VAL A 962 -41.93 26.13 -6.74
CA VAL A 962 -42.77 26.51 -5.60
C VAL A 962 -42.30 27.83 -4.97
N ASN A 963 -43.22 28.51 -4.28
CA ASN A 963 -42.96 29.66 -3.41
C ASN A 963 -42.09 30.76 -4.05
N GLY A 964 -42.43 31.20 -5.27
CA GLY A 964 -41.67 32.25 -5.96
C GLY A 964 -40.40 31.74 -6.64
N ALA A 965 -40.24 30.43 -6.84
CA ALA A 965 -39.15 29.91 -7.68
C ALA A 965 -39.15 30.50 -9.11
N ASN A 966 -37.96 30.66 -9.68
CA ASN A 966 -37.71 31.17 -11.02
C ASN A 966 -36.82 30.20 -11.82
N LEU A 967 -37.33 29.64 -12.91
CA LEU A 967 -36.55 28.82 -13.84
C LEU A 967 -36.49 29.51 -15.20
N SER A 968 -35.28 29.81 -15.65
CA SER A 968 -35.01 30.39 -16.97
C SER A 968 -34.21 29.41 -17.82
N SER A 969 -34.80 28.93 -18.92
CA SER A 969 -34.13 28.05 -19.87
C SER A 969 -33.97 28.75 -21.23
N THR A 970 -32.73 28.95 -21.64
CA THR A 970 -32.37 29.59 -22.92
C THR A 970 -31.99 28.58 -24.02
N GLY A 971 -31.91 27.30 -23.67
CA GLY A 971 -31.62 26.21 -24.60
C GLY A 971 -32.73 25.92 -25.62
N ALA A 972 -32.42 25.04 -26.59
CA ALA A 972 -33.35 24.63 -27.65
C ALA A 972 -34.56 23.82 -27.12
N GLU A 973 -34.39 23.14 -25.98
CA GLU A 973 -35.45 22.46 -25.27
C GLU A 973 -35.15 22.38 -23.76
N LEU A 974 -36.21 22.29 -22.94
CA LEU A 974 -36.08 22.04 -21.50
C LEU A 974 -35.82 20.55 -21.23
N VAL A 975 -36.59 19.67 -21.88
CA VAL A 975 -36.47 18.21 -21.75
C VAL A 975 -36.33 17.56 -23.12
N ARG A 976 -35.33 16.67 -23.28
CA ARG A 976 -35.14 15.85 -24.47
C ARG A 976 -35.22 14.37 -24.13
N ILE A 977 -36.05 13.63 -24.87
CA ILE A 977 -36.11 12.17 -24.82
C ILE A 977 -35.83 11.65 -26.23
N ASP A 978 -34.86 10.75 -26.37
CA ASP A 978 -34.37 10.25 -27.65
C ASP A 978 -34.29 8.71 -27.60
N GLY A 979 -35.21 8.03 -28.31
CA GLY A 979 -35.31 6.56 -28.30
C GLY A 979 -35.40 5.96 -26.89
N SER A 980 -36.05 6.67 -25.96
CA SER A 980 -36.05 6.38 -24.52
C SER A 980 -37.43 6.58 -23.90
N ALA A 981 -37.63 6.18 -22.64
CA ALA A 981 -38.90 6.25 -21.93
C ALA A 981 -38.84 7.12 -20.67
N PHE A 982 -39.81 8.00 -20.48
CA PHE A 982 -40.04 8.72 -19.22
C PHE A 982 -41.46 8.47 -18.73
N ASN A 983 -41.61 7.94 -17.52
CA ASN A 983 -42.89 7.66 -16.87
C ASN A 983 -43.08 8.55 -15.65
N VAL A 984 -44.12 9.38 -15.64
CA VAL A 984 -44.61 10.13 -14.49
C VAL A 984 -45.86 9.41 -13.98
N LEU A 985 -45.75 8.67 -12.87
CA LEU A 985 -46.82 7.79 -12.37
C LEU A 985 -47.97 8.56 -11.69
N SER A 986 -47.69 9.77 -11.21
CA SER A 986 -48.69 10.68 -10.64
C SER A 986 -48.20 12.12 -10.80
N GLY A 987 -49.11 13.06 -11.04
CA GLY A 987 -48.77 14.47 -11.18
C GLY A 987 -48.36 14.86 -12.60
N SER A 988 -47.79 16.05 -12.75
CA SER A 988 -47.49 16.66 -14.06
C SER A 988 -46.04 16.50 -14.45
N LEU A 989 -45.70 16.66 -15.74
CA LEU A 989 -44.29 16.80 -16.12
C LEU A 989 -43.70 18.04 -15.42
N VAL A 990 -44.35 19.20 -15.57
CA VAL A 990 -43.96 20.45 -14.90
C VAL A 990 -45.12 21.03 -14.09
N SER A 991 -44.85 21.43 -12.85
CA SER A 991 -45.83 22.01 -11.91
C SER A 991 -45.31 23.32 -11.32
N LEU A 992 -46.06 24.40 -11.51
CA LEU A 992 -45.80 25.71 -10.93
C LEU A 992 -46.88 26.09 -9.91
N THR A 993 -46.44 26.46 -8.71
CA THR A 993 -47.32 26.86 -7.60
C THR A 993 -46.70 28.01 -6.80
N GLY A 994 -47.53 28.73 -6.03
CA GLY A 994 -47.04 29.76 -5.10
C GLY A 994 -46.31 30.92 -5.80
N ALA A 995 -46.89 31.50 -6.84
CA ALA A 995 -46.33 32.65 -7.57
C ALA A 995 -44.96 32.40 -8.22
N SER A 996 -44.69 31.18 -8.69
CA SER A 996 -43.44 30.83 -9.40
C SER A 996 -43.45 31.20 -10.89
N LYS A 997 -42.26 31.31 -11.49
CA LYS A 997 -42.05 31.65 -12.91
C LYS A 997 -41.23 30.56 -13.64
N LEU A 998 -41.71 30.16 -14.81
CA LEU A 998 -40.98 29.36 -15.79
C LEU A 998 -40.87 30.14 -17.10
N THR A 999 -39.65 30.26 -17.62
CA THR A 999 -39.38 30.81 -18.96
C THR A 999 -38.58 29.79 -19.77
N VAL A 1000 -39.07 29.43 -20.95
CA VAL A 1000 -38.39 28.53 -21.89
C VAL A 1000 -38.33 29.19 -23.25
N THR A 1001 -37.15 29.57 -23.70
CA THR A 1001 -36.95 30.18 -25.03
C THR A 1001 -37.13 29.15 -26.15
N GLY A 1002 -36.72 27.90 -25.90
CA GLY A 1002 -36.92 26.77 -26.81
C GLY A 1002 -38.24 26.03 -26.62
N ASN A 1003 -38.21 24.72 -26.86
CA ASN A 1003 -39.35 23.83 -26.66
C ASN A 1003 -39.46 23.37 -25.21
N LEU A 1004 -40.68 23.16 -24.69
CA LEU A 1004 -40.83 22.56 -23.36
C LEU A 1004 -40.37 21.08 -23.37
N LEU A 1005 -40.73 20.34 -24.42
CA LEU A 1005 -40.42 18.92 -24.58
C LEU A 1005 -40.05 18.62 -26.02
N THR A 1006 -38.94 17.91 -26.22
CA THR A 1006 -38.58 17.27 -27.50
C THR A 1006 -38.61 15.75 -27.35
N LEU A 1007 -39.40 15.07 -28.20
CA LEU A 1007 -39.44 13.61 -28.32
C LEU A 1007 -38.82 13.20 -29.67
N ALA A 1008 -37.77 12.39 -29.63
CA ALA A 1008 -37.00 11.99 -30.79
C ALA A 1008 -36.86 10.47 -30.94
N ASN A 1009 -36.83 10.00 -32.19
CA ASN A 1009 -36.41 8.64 -32.58
C ASN A 1009 -37.09 7.49 -31.81
N GLY A 1010 -38.41 7.54 -31.64
CA GLY A 1010 -39.17 6.51 -30.95
C GLY A 1010 -39.28 6.71 -29.43
N ALA A 1011 -39.09 7.95 -28.96
CA ALA A 1011 -39.22 8.31 -27.57
C ALA A 1011 -40.67 8.19 -27.06
N THR A 1012 -40.83 7.81 -25.79
CA THR A 1012 -42.12 7.73 -25.11
C THR A 1012 -42.12 8.54 -23.81
N LEU A 1013 -43.09 9.44 -23.66
CA LEU A 1013 -43.43 10.05 -22.36
C LEU A 1013 -44.82 9.56 -21.94
N THR A 1014 -44.95 9.00 -20.75
CA THR A 1014 -46.22 8.60 -20.15
C THR A 1014 -46.47 9.40 -18.88
N ILE A 1015 -47.60 10.08 -18.81
CA ILE A 1015 -48.05 10.84 -17.63
C ILE A 1015 -49.38 10.26 -17.15
N GLN A 1016 -49.38 9.75 -15.93
CA GLN A 1016 -50.56 9.20 -15.27
C GLN A 1016 -51.05 10.19 -14.22
N ASN A 1017 -52.38 10.36 -14.13
CA ASN A 1017 -53.04 11.26 -13.18
C ASN A 1017 -52.49 12.70 -13.21
N GLY A 1018 -52.26 13.24 -14.40
CA GLY A 1018 -51.76 14.62 -14.56
C GLY A 1018 -51.65 15.08 -16.01
N VAL A 1019 -50.89 16.16 -16.22
CA VAL A 1019 -50.78 16.89 -17.48
C VAL A 1019 -49.32 17.23 -17.79
N LEU A 1020 -49.03 17.81 -18.96
CA LEU A 1020 -47.67 18.29 -19.26
C LEU A 1020 -47.30 19.48 -18.38
N LEU A 1021 -48.21 20.44 -18.24
CA LEU A 1021 -47.96 21.69 -17.54
C LEU A 1021 -49.13 22.06 -16.63
N THR A 1022 -48.86 22.17 -15.34
CA THR A 1022 -49.77 22.70 -14.33
C THR A 1022 -49.28 24.07 -13.87
N VAL A 1023 -50.13 25.10 -13.94
CA VAL A 1023 -49.83 26.46 -13.48
C VAL A 1023 -50.94 26.96 -12.57
N THR A 1024 -50.62 27.17 -11.30
CA THR A 1024 -51.61 27.51 -10.28
C THR A 1024 -51.11 28.61 -9.34
N GLN A 1025 -52.02 29.15 -8.51
CA GLN A 1025 -51.69 30.09 -7.42
C GLN A 1025 -50.84 31.29 -7.90
N GLY A 1026 -51.32 31.99 -8.93
CA GLY A 1026 -50.66 33.17 -9.49
C GLY A 1026 -49.37 32.92 -10.26
N SER A 1027 -48.97 31.67 -10.47
CA SER A 1027 -47.72 31.33 -11.18
C SER A 1027 -47.77 31.65 -12.68
N PHE A 1028 -46.60 31.74 -13.31
CA PHE A 1028 -46.43 32.22 -14.68
C PHE A 1028 -45.53 31.29 -15.50
N ALA A 1029 -45.98 30.82 -16.67
CA ALA A 1029 -45.17 30.03 -17.59
C ALA A 1029 -45.15 30.65 -18.99
N THR A 1030 -43.97 30.84 -19.57
CA THR A 1030 -43.76 31.26 -20.96
C THR A 1030 -42.91 30.23 -21.69
N ILE A 1031 -43.41 29.75 -22.83
CA ILE A 1031 -42.71 28.83 -23.71
C ILE A 1031 -42.70 29.47 -25.10
N THR A 1032 -41.57 30.02 -25.53
CA THR A 1032 -41.46 30.72 -26.83
C THR A 1032 -41.46 29.73 -28.00
N GLY A 1033 -40.88 28.55 -27.84
CA GLY A 1033 -40.92 27.46 -28.82
C GLY A 1033 -42.22 26.64 -28.78
N ALA A 1034 -42.14 25.37 -29.18
CA ALA A 1034 -43.28 24.46 -29.13
C ALA A 1034 -43.51 23.92 -27.71
N LEU A 1035 -44.77 23.63 -27.37
CA LEU A 1035 -45.10 22.87 -26.16
C LEU A 1035 -44.57 21.44 -26.26
N VAL A 1036 -44.71 20.82 -27.42
CA VAL A 1036 -44.11 19.52 -27.75
C VAL A 1036 -43.56 19.59 -29.16
N ASN A 1037 -42.30 19.17 -29.33
CA ASN A 1037 -41.64 19.04 -30.60
C ASN A 1037 -41.29 17.56 -30.88
N PHE A 1038 -41.83 17.01 -31.96
CA PHE A 1038 -41.55 15.65 -32.40
C PHE A 1038 -40.48 15.63 -33.49
N VAL A 1039 -39.42 14.85 -33.29
CA VAL A 1039 -38.30 14.68 -34.22
C VAL A 1039 -38.18 13.22 -34.63
N GLY A 1040 -38.08 12.94 -35.93
CA GLY A 1040 -38.08 11.57 -36.44
C GLY A 1040 -39.47 10.92 -36.40
N SER A 1041 -39.52 9.61 -36.17
CA SER A 1041 -40.73 8.78 -36.30
C SER A 1041 -41.05 7.97 -35.03
N GLY A 1042 -42.32 7.63 -34.86
CA GLY A 1042 -42.78 6.67 -33.83
C GLY A 1042 -42.75 7.18 -32.40
N ASN A 1043 -42.66 8.49 -32.20
CA ASN A 1043 -42.67 9.09 -30.87
C ASN A 1043 -44.07 9.11 -30.27
N THR A 1044 -44.18 8.91 -28.95
CA THR A 1044 -45.48 8.81 -28.26
C THR A 1044 -45.52 9.65 -27.00
N LEU A 1045 -46.57 10.44 -26.83
CA LEU A 1045 -46.94 11.07 -25.56
C LEU A 1045 -48.28 10.52 -25.09
N ASN A 1046 -48.28 9.79 -23.97
CA ASN A 1046 -49.49 9.24 -23.34
C ASN A 1046 -49.83 10.06 -22.10
N VAL A 1047 -51.06 10.57 -22.01
CA VAL A 1047 -51.54 11.35 -20.86
C VAL A 1047 -52.86 10.78 -20.36
N THR A 1048 -52.97 10.56 -19.05
CA THR A 1048 -54.23 10.14 -18.41
C THR A 1048 -54.61 11.12 -17.31
N ASN A 1049 -55.80 11.73 -17.41
CA ASN A 1049 -56.34 12.62 -16.38
C ASN A 1049 -57.86 12.78 -16.49
N GLY A 1050 -58.48 13.19 -15.38
CA GLY A 1050 -59.90 13.56 -15.32
C GLY A 1050 -60.20 15.03 -15.63
N LEU A 1051 -59.25 15.78 -16.19
CA LEU A 1051 -59.39 17.22 -16.43
C LEU A 1051 -60.03 17.48 -17.79
N VAL A 1052 -61.37 17.63 -17.80
CA VAL A 1052 -62.14 17.86 -19.02
C VAL A 1052 -61.76 19.23 -19.63
N PRO A 1053 -61.25 19.29 -20.86
CA PRO A 1053 -60.84 20.55 -21.47
C PRO A 1053 -62.04 21.46 -21.69
N ASN A 1054 -61.92 22.73 -21.30
CA ASN A 1054 -62.94 23.76 -21.51
C ASN A 1054 -62.46 24.90 -22.43
N VAL A 1055 -61.19 24.84 -22.86
CA VAL A 1055 -60.58 25.75 -23.82
C VAL A 1055 -59.71 24.93 -24.78
N PHE A 1056 -59.74 25.30 -26.06
CA PHE A 1056 -58.83 24.80 -27.10
C PHE A 1056 -58.18 25.98 -27.79
N LEU A 1057 -56.84 26.02 -27.80
CA LEU A 1057 -56.06 27.06 -28.47
C LEU A 1057 -55.00 26.41 -29.35
N ASN A 1058 -55.02 26.69 -30.66
CA ASN A 1058 -54.13 26.10 -31.68
C ASN A 1058 -53.92 24.58 -31.53
N GLY A 1059 -55.01 23.85 -31.25
CA GLY A 1059 -55.01 22.39 -31.11
C GLY A 1059 -54.62 21.83 -29.73
N ILE A 1060 -54.34 22.70 -28.73
CA ILE A 1060 -54.00 22.27 -27.37
C ILE A 1060 -55.28 22.18 -26.51
N PRO A 1061 -55.63 21.01 -25.95
CA PRO A 1061 -56.71 20.89 -24.96
C PRO A 1061 -56.26 21.42 -23.60
N ILE A 1062 -57.00 22.39 -23.06
CA ILE A 1062 -56.65 23.11 -21.83
C ILE A 1062 -57.81 23.05 -20.84
N PHE A 1063 -57.49 22.70 -19.59
CA PHE A 1063 -58.39 22.89 -18.46
C PHE A 1063 -58.08 24.23 -17.79
N LYS A 1064 -59.02 25.17 -17.90
CA LYS A 1064 -58.93 26.50 -17.29
C LYS A 1064 -59.95 26.64 -16.17
N ALA A 1065 -59.51 26.64 -14.92
CA ALA A 1065 -60.38 26.81 -13.76
C ALA A 1065 -60.33 28.25 -13.22
N GLY A 1066 -61.48 28.92 -13.21
CA GLY A 1066 -61.64 30.29 -12.69
C GLY A 1066 -61.46 31.39 -13.74
N LEU A 1067 -62.02 32.57 -13.44
CA LEU A 1067 -62.06 33.72 -14.35
C LEU A 1067 -60.70 34.42 -14.48
N THR A 1068 -59.84 34.34 -13.46
CA THR A 1068 -58.55 35.05 -13.38
C THR A 1068 -57.37 34.32 -14.03
N ALA A 1069 -57.51 33.03 -14.34
CA ALA A 1069 -56.48 32.31 -15.11
C ALA A 1069 -56.38 32.88 -16.54
N THR A 1070 -55.17 32.96 -17.09
CA THR A 1070 -54.92 33.48 -18.45
C THR A 1070 -54.11 32.48 -19.27
N VAL A 1071 -54.56 32.17 -20.48
CA VAL A 1071 -53.83 31.30 -21.41
C VAL A 1071 -53.82 31.92 -22.80
N THR A 1072 -52.63 32.10 -23.35
CA THR A 1072 -52.43 32.65 -24.70
C THR A 1072 -51.53 31.71 -25.50
N VAL A 1073 -51.94 31.38 -26.72
CA VAL A 1073 -51.13 30.59 -27.65
C VAL A 1073 -50.98 31.37 -28.96
N THR A 1074 -49.80 31.96 -29.17
CA THR A 1074 -49.43 32.68 -30.41
C THR A 1074 -48.61 31.81 -31.34
N ASN A 1075 -48.01 30.72 -30.86
CA ASN A 1075 -47.32 29.75 -31.70
C ASN A 1075 -48.31 29.10 -32.68
N ALA A 1076 -48.00 29.13 -33.97
CA ALA A 1076 -48.81 28.51 -35.02
C ALA A 1076 -48.77 26.97 -34.96
N ASN A 1077 -47.67 26.39 -34.46
CA ASN A 1077 -47.43 24.96 -34.39
C ASN A 1077 -46.97 24.53 -32.98
N PRO A 1078 -47.82 24.69 -31.94
CA PRO A 1078 -47.42 24.40 -30.55
C PRO A 1078 -47.20 22.90 -30.29
N LEU A 1079 -47.76 22.01 -31.12
CA LEU A 1079 -47.56 20.56 -31.12
C LEU A 1079 -46.86 20.15 -32.43
N ALA A 1080 -45.61 20.58 -32.58
CA ALA A 1080 -44.85 20.45 -33.83
C ALA A 1080 -44.57 18.98 -34.17
N GLY A 1081 -44.90 18.57 -35.40
CA GLY A 1081 -44.71 17.19 -35.88
C GLY A 1081 -45.76 16.17 -35.42
N LEU A 1082 -46.82 16.60 -34.73
CA LEU A 1082 -47.94 15.73 -34.34
C LEU A 1082 -48.62 15.07 -35.56
N ASN A 1083 -48.91 13.77 -35.45
CA ASN A 1083 -49.53 12.93 -36.49
C ASN A 1083 -48.73 12.86 -37.81
N THR A 1084 -47.44 13.20 -37.78
CA THR A 1084 -46.50 12.98 -38.87
C THR A 1084 -45.58 11.81 -38.53
N ASN A 1085 -45.15 11.02 -39.50
CA ASN A 1085 -44.18 9.94 -39.30
C ASN A 1085 -44.50 8.97 -38.13
N GLY A 1086 -45.79 8.73 -37.84
CA GLY A 1086 -46.22 7.87 -36.73
C GLY A 1086 -46.08 8.50 -35.33
N ASN A 1087 -45.80 9.80 -35.23
CA ASN A 1087 -45.77 10.52 -33.95
C ASN A 1087 -47.19 10.75 -33.43
N THR A 1088 -47.44 10.47 -32.15
CA THR A 1088 -48.79 10.53 -31.57
C THR A 1088 -48.81 11.19 -30.19
N ILE A 1089 -49.94 11.84 -29.90
CA ILE A 1089 -50.35 12.17 -28.53
C ILE A 1089 -51.63 11.38 -28.28
N SER A 1090 -51.72 10.66 -27.16
CA SER A 1090 -52.91 9.94 -26.71
C SER A 1090 -53.34 10.46 -25.35
N ILE A 1091 -54.61 10.84 -25.23
CA ILE A 1091 -55.21 11.31 -23.96
C ILE A 1091 -56.31 10.34 -23.56
N ASN A 1092 -56.23 9.77 -22.35
CA ASN A 1092 -57.15 8.73 -21.86
C ASN A 1092 -57.36 7.59 -22.89
N GLY A 1093 -56.27 7.17 -23.55
CA GLY A 1093 -56.28 6.13 -24.57
C GLY A 1093 -56.79 6.56 -25.96
N THR A 1094 -57.19 7.82 -26.14
CA THR A 1094 -57.70 8.35 -27.42
C THR A 1094 -56.65 9.23 -28.11
N PRO A 1095 -56.24 8.94 -29.36
CA PRO A 1095 -55.31 9.80 -30.11
C PRO A 1095 -55.85 11.21 -30.33
N LEU A 1096 -54.99 12.23 -30.17
CA LEU A 1096 -55.33 13.63 -30.38
C LEU A 1096 -55.12 14.01 -31.88
N PRO A 1097 -56.16 14.44 -32.60
CA PRO A 1097 -56.02 14.87 -33.98
C PRO A 1097 -55.27 16.21 -34.10
N THR A 1098 -54.65 16.47 -35.24
CA THR A 1098 -53.98 17.75 -35.50
C THR A 1098 -55.01 18.88 -35.53
N GLY A 1099 -54.78 19.95 -34.77
CA GLY A 1099 -55.73 21.06 -34.65
C GLY A 1099 -57.01 20.70 -33.87
N ALA A 1100 -56.93 19.76 -32.92
CA ALA A 1100 -58.07 19.30 -32.14
C ALA A 1100 -58.92 20.42 -31.52
N THR A 1101 -60.24 20.25 -31.57
CA THR A 1101 -61.23 21.10 -30.88
C THR A 1101 -62.02 20.33 -29.81
N THR A 1102 -61.74 19.03 -29.66
CA THR A 1102 -62.33 18.13 -28.68
C THR A 1102 -61.28 17.12 -28.22
N ALA A 1103 -61.28 16.75 -26.94
CA ALA A 1103 -60.42 15.73 -26.37
C ALA A 1103 -61.04 15.16 -25.09
N SER A 1104 -60.64 13.94 -24.72
CA SER A 1104 -61.08 13.22 -23.53
C SER A 1104 -60.43 13.70 -22.22
N GLY A 1105 -59.44 14.59 -22.30
CA GLY A 1105 -58.69 15.17 -21.18
C GLY A 1105 -57.82 16.35 -21.63
N SER A 1106 -57.02 16.91 -20.73
CA SER A 1106 -56.23 18.13 -20.99
C SER A 1106 -54.72 17.87 -21.03
N LEU A 1107 -53.98 18.70 -21.77
CA LEU A 1107 -52.50 18.74 -21.76
C LEU A 1107 -51.93 19.85 -20.86
N ILE A 1108 -52.73 20.88 -20.59
CA ILE A 1108 -52.39 21.99 -19.69
C ILE A 1108 -53.52 22.18 -18.69
N ALA A 1109 -53.16 22.40 -17.43
CA ALA A 1109 -54.09 22.78 -16.37
C ALA A 1109 -53.70 24.15 -15.80
N VAL A 1110 -54.61 25.12 -15.84
CA VAL A 1110 -54.37 26.47 -15.29
C VAL A 1110 -55.49 26.83 -14.32
N SER A 1111 -55.13 27.24 -13.11
CA SER A 1111 -56.10 27.61 -12.07
C SER A 1111 -55.56 28.71 -11.14
N GLY A 1112 -56.41 29.24 -10.26
CA GLY A 1112 -55.98 30.12 -9.16
C GLY A 1112 -55.17 31.34 -9.60
N GLY A 1113 -55.52 31.98 -10.71
CA GLY A 1113 -54.80 33.15 -11.25
C GLY A 1113 -53.53 32.84 -12.05
N GLY A 1114 -53.24 31.57 -12.37
CA GLY A 1114 -52.10 31.20 -13.18
C GLY A 1114 -52.13 31.76 -14.61
N THR A 1115 -50.95 32.00 -15.19
CA THR A 1115 -50.78 32.51 -16.56
C THR A 1115 -49.88 31.60 -17.39
N VAL A 1116 -50.33 31.24 -18.60
CA VAL A 1116 -49.54 30.46 -19.57
C VAL A 1116 -49.48 31.18 -20.91
N LYS A 1117 -48.27 31.32 -21.46
CA LYS A 1117 -48.01 31.83 -22.81
C LYS A 1117 -47.23 30.79 -23.61
N VAL A 1118 -47.73 30.44 -24.81
CA VAL A 1118 -47.04 29.54 -25.75
C VAL A 1118 -46.88 30.23 -27.10
N GLY A 1119 -45.63 30.47 -27.49
CA GLY A 1119 -45.24 31.27 -28.64
C GLY A 1119 -44.52 32.57 -28.26
N PRO A 1120 -43.93 33.25 -29.26
CA PRO A 1120 -43.22 34.51 -29.08
C PRO A 1120 -44.16 35.67 -28.69
#